data_AF-A0AAP0HBU2-F1
#
_entry.id   AF-A0AAP0HBU2-F1
#
_cell.length_a   1.000
_cell.length_b   1.000
_cell.length_c   1.000
_cell.angle_alpha   90.00
_cell.angle_beta   90.00
_cell.angle_gamma   90.00
#
_symmetry.space_group_name_H-M   'P 1'
#
loop_
_entity.id
_entity.type
_entity.pdbx_description
1 polymer ?
#
loop_
_entity_poly.entity_id
_entity_poly.type
_entity_poly.pdbx_seq_one_letter_code
_entity_poly.pdbx_strand_id
1 'polypeptide(L)'
;MDFELRLARSKLEREQKERKERAKQKLERERKAKQEAVRQREAIEVAQRTRRLDALQAQIKLTQTNLGLRLGKYQSKAQGHESLLISSQTISIQSYFTSCVLAHNTLISKTSLFVSWKQLWGTGYHCHDADQLTEENLIAGNGIMFYSILEAVPGQGFGDKIKLPPSCFTELSNQGALDKGPMYFRLSKVYQDGPADSVLTEHQNQEVTHSGVLEFTAPNGTVELPPHVWNNLFPDAPVGVPLVEVRYVRLPKGTYAKLQPDGRGFSDIPNHKAVLETSLRNNATLSQGDVIAIKHGELSYNLRVLELKPSSSVSVLETDIEVDVVGAESSSDWTDNHVLKPLEIGKAESGLVEEGKYIYYKFSVDGDVSSIIASEDAHIEIKLEAGEGGDTDLYVSKHPVLFPNQHQHEWSSHDVGSKVLILSPKAQCLDGAYSIGVFGFKGTTKYQISIAVHGNSGHYINEQPSSSSSAMEAGSVECQNCRRYIPSRTIALHEAYCSRHNVVCEHAGCKVVLRREEAANHVHCKKCGRAFQQQEMEKHMKVFHEPLHCACGVILEKEEMVQHQSSSCSLRLVVCRFCGDMVQAGSSASDARDRLRGLSEHESQCGSRTAPCDSCGRAVMLKEMDIHRIAVHSQN
;
A
#
# COMPACT_ATOMS: atom_id res chain seq x y z
N MET A 1 4.36 64.42 34.82
CA MET A 1 4.98 63.10 35.06
C MET A 1 4.22 62.29 36.12
N ASP A 2 4.05 62.78 37.36
CA ASP A 2 3.45 61.99 38.46
C ASP A 2 1.93 61.71 38.32
N PHE A 3 1.19 62.64 37.71
CA PHE A 3 -0.25 62.48 37.44
C PHE A 3 -0.55 61.43 36.37
N GLU A 4 0.24 61.40 35.30
CA GLU A 4 0.10 60.45 34.20
C GLU A 4 0.43 59.01 34.63
N LEU A 5 1.43 58.85 35.51
CA LEU A 5 1.78 57.56 36.11
C LEU A 5 0.64 56.99 36.98
N ARG A 6 -0.04 57.84 37.77
CA ARG A 6 -1.21 57.41 38.56
C ARG A 6 -2.39 57.01 37.68
N LEU A 7 -2.61 57.75 36.59
CA LEU A 7 -3.69 57.48 35.65
C LEU A 7 -3.44 56.17 34.88
N ALA A 8 -2.20 55.91 34.48
CA ALA A 8 -1.78 54.65 33.85
C ALA A 8 -1.93 53.44 34.80
N ARG A 9 -1.53 53.58 36.07
CA ARG A 9 -1.69 52.53 37.08
C ARG A 9 -3.16 52.20 37.36
N SER A 10 -4.01 53.23 37.49
CA SER A 10 -5.46 53.04 37.67
C SER A 10 -6.12 52.37 36.46
N LYS A 11 -5.67 52.69 35.24
CA LYS A 11 -6.14 52.02 34.01
C LYS A 11 -5.73 50.54 33.99
N LEU A 12 -4.48 50.24 34.33
CA LEU A 12 -3.97 48.86 34.40
C LEU A 12 -4.73 48.01 35.44
N GLU A 13 -5.03 48.58 36.62
CA GLU A 13 -5.78 47.89 37.67
C GLU A 13 -7.23 47.59 37.24
N ARG A 14 -7.88 48.52 36.52
CA ARG A 14 -9.22 48.27 35.94
C ARG A 14 -9.18 47.17 34.89
N GLU A 15 -8.21 47.20 33.98
CA GLU A 15 -8.05 46.15 32.95
C GLU A 15 -7.76 44.78 33.57
N GLN A 16 -6.95 44.71 34.63
CA GLN A 16 -6.69 43.45 35.35
C GLN A 16 -7.94 42.92 36.04
N LYS A 17 -8.76 43.80 36.64
CA LYS A 17 -10.02 43.42 37.27
C LYS A 17 -11.03 42.89 36.26
N GLU A 18 -11.18 43.56 35.12
CA GLU A 18 -12.05 43.12 34.03
C GLU A 18 -11.60 41.77 33.43
N ARG A 19 -10.30 41.57 33.23
CA ARG A 19 -9.76 40.28 32.76
C ARG A 19 -10.07 39.15 33.74
N LYS A 20 -9.93 39.40 35.04
CA LYS A 20 -10.25 38.42 36.09
C LYS A 20 -11.74 38.09 36.13
N GLU A 21 -12.61 39.08 35.91
CA GLU A 21 -14.06 38.90 35.89
C GLU A 21 -14.53 38.13 34.65
N ARG A 22 -13.98 38.46 33.47
CA ARG A 22 -14.23 37.69 32.23
C ARG A 22 -13.76 36.23 32.36
N ALA A 23 -12.61 36.00 32.97
CA ALA A 23 -12.11 34.64 33.22
C ALA A 23 -13.03 33.83 34.15
N LYS A 24 -13.55 34.46 35.22
CA LYS A 24 -14.54 33.82 36.12
C LYS A 24 -15.84 33.48 35.40
N GLN A 25 -16.37 34.41 34.59
CA GLN A 25 -17.59 34.17 33.81
C GLN A 25 -17.40 33.03 32.79
N LYS A 26 -16.23 32.96 32.14
CA LYS A 26 -15.90 31.86 31.22
C LYS A 26 -15.87 30.51 31.94
N LEU A 27 -15.23 30.44 33.11
CA LEU A 27 -15.17 29.22 33.92
C LEU A 27 -16.56 28.76 34.38
N GLU A 28 -17.43 29.70 34.77
CA GLU A 28 -18.80 29.38 35.19
C GLU A 28 -19.64 28.84 34.01
N ARG A 29 -19.51 29.44 32.81
CA ARG A 29 -20.16 28.94 31.59
C ARG A 29 -19.67 27.54 31.23
N GLU A 30 -18.37 27.29 31.31
CA GLU A 30 -17.80 25.97 31.06
C GLU A 30 -18.30 24.92 32.07
N ARG A 31 -18.42 25.29 33.35
CA ARG A 31 -18.97 24.41 34.39
C ARG A 31 -20.45 24.07 34.10
N LYS A 32 -21.26 25.05 33.68
CA LYS A 32 -22.66 24.83 33.31
C LYS A 32 -22.78 23.94 32.07
N ALA A 33 -21.97 24.19 31.03
CA ALA A 33 -21.94 23.36 29.83
C ALA A 33 -21.53 21.91 30.14
N LYS A 34 -20.54 21.70 31.01
CA LYS A 34 -20.14 20.36 31.47
C LYS A 34 -21.28 19.64 32.22
N GLN A 35 -21.98 20.33 33.10
CA GLN A 35 -23.14 19.75 33.81
C GLN A 35 -24.28 19.39 32.87
N GLU A 36 -24.54 20.21 31.86
CA GLU A 36 -25.57 19.93 30.85
C GLU A 36 -25.19 18.74 29.96
N ALA A 37 -23.92 18.65 29.54
CA ALA A 37 -23.41 17.51 28.78
C ALA A 37 -23.53 16.19 29.57
N VAL A 38 -23.27 16.21 30.88
CA VAL A 38 -23.48 15.03 31.75
C VAL A 38 -24.94 14.62 31.78
N ARG A 39 -25.88 15.57 31.96
CA ARG A 39 -27.32 15.26 31.93
C ARG A 39 -27.78 14.71 30.59
N GLN A 40 -27.27 15.25 29.47
CA GLN A 40 -27.60 14.75 28.14
C GLN A 40 -27.08 13.31 27.94
N ARG A 41 -25.87 13.02 28.43
CA ARG A 41 -25.30 11.66 28.37
C ARG A 41 -26.12 10.67 29.19
N GLU A 42 -26.50 11.03 30.42
CA GLU A 42 -27.37 10.21 31.27
C GLU A 42 -28.74 9.97 30.61
N ALA A 43 -29.33 10.99 29.99
CA ALA A 43 -30.61 10.86 29.28
C ALA A 43 -30.52 9.91 28.07
N ILE A 44 -29.42 9.97 27.30
CA ILE A 44 -29.16 9.05 26.19
C ILE A 44 -29.00 7.61 26.69
N GLU A 45 -28.24 7.42 27.77
CA GLU A 45 -28.00 6.10 28.35
C GLU A 45 -29.30 5.47 28.89
N VAL A 46 -30.15 6.27 29.56
CA VAL A 46 -31.48 5.84 29.99
C VAL A 46 -32.35 5.45 28.79
N ALA A 47 -32.39 6.26 27.73
CA ALA A 47 -33.16 5.95 26.53
C ALA A 47 -32.68 4.66 25.84
N GLN A 48 -31.36 4.44 25.77
CA GLN A 48 -30.78 3.21 25.23
C GLN A 48 -31.11 1.99 26.11
N ARG A 49 -31.09 2.14 27.44
CA ARG A 49 -31.48 1.07 28.38
C ARG A 49 -32.95 0.68 28.20
N THR A 50 -33.85 1.64 28.05
CA THR A 50 -35.28 1.37 27.78
C THR A 50 -35.45 0.61 26.46
N ARG A 51 -34.81 1.06 25.37
CA ARG A 51 -34.86 0.36 24.08
C ARG A 51 -34.35 -1.08 24.16
N ARG A 52 -33.32 -1.35 24.95
CA ARG A 52 -32.82 -2.72 25.19
C ARG A 52 -33.83 -3.58 25.93
N LEU A 53 -34.53 -3.03 26.93
CA LEU A 53 -35.58 -3.75 27.66
C LEU A 53 -36.78 -4.04 26.75
N ASP A 54 -37.19 -3.09 25.91
CA ASP A 54 -38.29 -3.27 24.96
C ASP A 54 -37.95 -4.34 23.90
N ALA A 55 -36.71 -4.33 23.40
CA ALA A 55 -36.23 -5.35 22.46
C ALA A 55 -36.21 -6.76 23.08
N LEU A 56 -35.78 -6.88 24.34
CA LEU A 56 -35.81 -8.15 25.07
C LEU A 56 -37.26 -8.62 25.31
N GLN A 57 -38.17 -7.73 25.67
CA GLN A 57 -39.59 -8.08 25.81
C GLN A 57 -40.22 -8.52 24.48
N ALA A 58 -39.86 -7.89 23.37
CA ALA A 58 -40.31 -8.30 22.04
C ALA A 58 -39.79 -9.71 21.68
N GLN A 59 -38.54 -10.02 21.99
CA GLN A 59 -37.98 -11.37 21.79
C GLN A 59 -38.65 -12.44 22.66
N ILE A 60 -38.95 -12.11 23.93
CA ILE A 60 -39.69 -13.01 24.84
C ILE A 60 -41.10 -13.27 24.28
N LYS A 61 -41.77 -12.23 23.77
CA LYS A 61 -43.10 -12.36 23.17
C LYS A 61 -43.08 -13.23 21.90
N LEU A 62 -42.08 -13.06 21.04
CA LEU A 62 -41.88 -13.88 19.83
C LEU A 62 -41.59 -15.35 20.15
N THR A 63 -40.78 -15.61 21.18
CA THR A 63 -40.49 -16.98 21.64
C THR A 63 -41.73 -17.63 22.26
N GLN A 64 -42.53 -16.91 23.04
CA GLN A 64 -43.81 -17.39 23.56
C GLN A 64 -44.82 -17.69 22.44
N THR A 65 -44.95 -16.84 21.42
CA THR A 65 -45.82 -17.11 20.27
C THR A 65 -45.35 -18.32 19.46
N ASN A 66 -44.04 -18.50 19.29
CA ASN A 66 -43.49 -19.68 18.60
C ASN A 66 -43.67 -20.97 19.40
N LEU A 67 -43.59 -20.92 20.73
CA LEU A 67 -43.91 -22.04 21.61
C LEU A 67 -45.41 -22.40 21.57
N GLY A 68 -46.29 -21.40 21.54
CA GLY A 68 -47.74 -21.60 21.35
C GLY A 68 -48.09 -22.25 20.01
N LEU A 69 -47.44 -21.80 18.92
CA LEU A 69 -47.59 -22.40 17.58
C LEU A 69 -47.04 -23.84 17.51
N ARG A 70 -45.98 -24.16 18.25
CA ARG A 70 -45.43 -25.53 18.35
C ARG A 70 -46.32 -26.47 19.18
N LEU A 71 -46.93 -25.99 20.26
CA LEU A 71 -47.88 -26.78 21.06
C LEU A 71 -49.19 -27.06 20.31
N GLY A 72 -49.69 -26.09 19.53
CA GLY A 72 -50.86 -26.30 18.65
C GLY A 72 -50.63 -27.37 17.58
N LYS A 73 -49.41 -27.48 17.03
CA LYS A 73 -49.01 -28.54 16.09
C LYS A 73 -48.84 -29.92 16.75
N TYR A 74 -48.60 -29.99 18.06
CA TYR A 74 -48.53 -31.25 18.80
C TYR A 74 -49.91 -31.79 19.16
N GLN A 75 -50.89 -30.92 19.48
CA GLN A 75 -52.29 -31.33 19.71
C GLN A 75 -52.99 -31.80 18.42
N SER A 76 -52.68 -31.20 17.27
CA SER A 76 -53.19 -31.68 15.97
C SER A 76 -52.56 -33.00 15.50
N LYS A 77 -51.39 -33.39 16.03
CA LYS A 77 -50.75 -34.70 15.75
C LYS A 77 -51.21 -35.81 16.71
N ALA A 78 -51.65 -35.46 17.92
CA ALA A 78 -52.19 -36.44 18.88
C ALA A 78 -53.59 -36.95 18.50
N GLN A 79 -54.40 -36.15 17.79
CA GLN A 79 -55.70 -36.60 17.26
C GLN A 79 -55.62 -37.43 15.97
N GLY A 80 -54.43 -37.60 15.39
CA GLY A 80 -54.22 -38.36 14.15
C GLY A 80 -53.59 -39.75 14.32
N HIS A 81 -53.42 -40.24 15.56
CA HIS A 81 -52.67 -41.47 15.83
C HIS A 81 -53.34 -42.46 16.81
N GLU A 82 -54.62 -42.29 17.10
CA GLU A 82 -55.43 -43.22 17.93
C GLU A 82 -56.52 -43.95 17.14
N SER A 83 -56.38 -44.05 15.81
CA SER A 83 -57.32 -44.77 14.95
C SER A 83 -56.57 -45.71 14.03
N LEU A 84 -55.92 -46.73 14.59
CA LEU A 84 -55.50 -47.97 13.91
C LEU A 84 -54.93 -48.92 14.97
N LEU A 85 -55.79 -49.53 15.78
CA LEU A 85 -55.59 -50.86 16.37
C LEU A 85 -56.89 -51.30 17.07
N ILE A 86 -57.22 -52.57 16.87
CA ILE A 86 -58.39 -53.31 17.38
C ILE A 86 -59.60 -53.31 16.44
N SER A 87 -59.50 -54.13 15.39
CA SER A 87 -60.62 -54.93 14.89
C SER A 87 -60.47 -56.35 15.44
N SER A 88 -61.46 -56.85 16.21
CA SER A 88 -61.99 -58.24 16.17
C SER A 88 -62.89 -58.55 17.37
N GLN A 89 -64.17 -58.89 17.09
CA GLN A 89 -65.08 -59.80 17.83
C GLN A 89 -65.51 -59.36 19.26
N THR A 90 -66.78 -59.32 19.71
CA THR A 90 -67.96 -60.19 19.50
C THR A 90 -69.22 -59.57 20.17
N ILE A 91 -70.41 -59.73 19.54
CA ILE A 91 -71.77 -60.07 20.10
C ILE A 91 -72.33 -59.19 21.25
N SER A 92 -73.31 -58.29 21.03
CA SER A 92 -74.79 -58.48 20.94
C SER A 92 -75.51 -58.83 22.25
N ILE A 93 -76.39 -57.93 22.74
CA ILE A 93 -77.85 -58.12 22.98
C ILE A 93 -78.44 -56.91 23.77
N GLN A 94 -79.46 -56.28 23.15
CA GLN A 94 -80.65 -55.54 23.65
C GLN A 94 -80.48 -54.52 24.82
N SER A 95 -81.01 -53.29 24.74
CA SER A 95 -82.46 -53.06 24.65
C SER A 95 -82.87 -51.57 24.70
N TYR A 96 -84.05 -51.28 24.14
CA TYR A 96 -85.03 -50.21 24.44
C TYR A 96 -84.76 -48.69 24.21
N PHE A 97 -85.51 -48.18 23.21
CA PHE A 97 -86.45 -47.03 23.25
C PHE A 97 -85.97 -45.55 23.16
N THR A 98 -86.25 -44.95 21.99
CA THR A 98 -86.96 -43.67 21.69
C THR A 98 -86.50 -42.35 22.34
N SER A 99 -86.48 -41.18 21.68
CA SER A 99 -86.86 -40.75 20.32
C SER A 99 -86.45 -39.28 20.10
N CYS A 100 -86.35 -38.91 18.81
CA CYS A 100 -86.66 -37.59 18.22
C CYS A 100 -85.73 -36.39 18.54
N VAL A 101 -85.31 -35.54 17.59
CA VAL A 101 -85.74 -35.32 16.19
C VAL A 101 -84.75 -34.32 15.53
N LEU A 102 -84.30 -34.67 14.31
CA LEU A 102 -84.17 -33.91 13.05
C LEU A 102 -83.40 -32.57 13.00
N ALA A 103 -82.80 -32.13 11.89
CA ALA A 103 -82.53 -32.63 10.54
C ALA A 103 -81.46 -31.69 9.92
N HIS A 104 -80.46 -32.11 9.13
CA HIS A 104 -80.43 -32.70 7.78
C HIS A 104 -80.73 -31.77 6.57
N ASN A 105 -79.72 -31.67 5.68
CA ASN A 105 -79.70 -31.59 4.19
C ASN A 105 -78.88 -30.43 3.61
N THR A 106 -77.75 -30.63 2.92
CA THR A 106 -77.43 -31.25 1.60
C THR A 106 -77.72 -30.39 0.35
N LEU A 107 -76.61 -30.11 -0.38
CA LEU A 107 -76.39 -30.10 -1.84
C LEU A 107 -77.32 -29.35 -2.81
N ILE A 108 -76.73 -28.38 -3.53
CA ILE A 108 -77.07 -27.94 -4.91
C ILE A 108 -75.71 -27.55 -5.55
N SER A 109 -75.09 -28.27 -6.49
CA SER A 109 -75.37 -28.53 -7.92
C SER A 109 -75.32 -27.32 -8.86
N LYS A 110 -74.29 -27.34 -9.74
CA LYS A 110 -74.27 -26.96 -11.17
C LYS A 110 -74.34 -25.47 -11.60
N THR A 111 -73.25 -25.09 -12.28
CA THR A 111 -73.17 -24.37 -13.58
C THR A 111 -73.89 -23.03 -13.75
N SER A 112 -73.15 -21.96 -14.07
CA SER A 112 -73.16 -21.34 -15.41
C SER A 112 -72.39 -20.01 -15.46
N LEU A 113 -71.62 -19.81 -16.55
CA LEU A 113 -71.29 -18.55 -17.24
C LEU A 113 -70.50 -17.47 -16.44
N PHE A 114 -69.19 -17.30 -16.69
CA PHE A 114 -68.66 -16.43 -17.77
C PHE A 114 -69.41 -15.10 -17.89
N VAL A 115 -68.92 -14.04 -17.24
CA VAL A 115 -68.65 -12.69 -17.78
C VAL A 115 -67.82 -11.91 -16.74
N SER A 116 -66.62 -11.49 -17.16
CA SER A 116 -65.89 -10.28 -16.78
C SER A 116 -65.98 -9.75 -15.34
N TRP A 117 -64.92 -9.99 -14.55
CA TRP A 117 -64.49 -9.09 -13.47
C TRP A 117 -62.97 -9.15 -13.33
N LYS A 118 -62.28 -8.60 -14.33
CA LYS A 118 -60.82 -8.37 -14.34
C LYS A 118 -60.54 -6.87 -14.20
N GLN A 119 -61.07 -6.27 -13.13
CA GLN A 119 -60.74 -4.93 -12.67
C GLN A 119 -61.25 -4.81 -11.24
N LEU A 120 -60.36 -4.93 -10.23
CA LEU A 120 -60.45 -4.28 -8.91
C LEU A 120 -59.55 -4.85 -7.79
N TRP A 121 -58.63 -5.80 -8.04
CA TRP A 121 -57.67 -6.24 -6.99
C TRP A 121 -56.24 -6.30 -7.50
N GLY A 122 -55.66 -5.12 -7.75
CA GLY A 122 -54.28 -4.94 -8.21
C GLY A 122 -53.61 -3.72 -7.58
N THR A 123 -53.76 -3.53 -6.27
CA THR A 123 -53.02 -2.50 -5.51
C THR A 123 -52.87 -3.00 -4.07
N GLY A 124 -51.72 -3.57 -3.74
CA GLY A 124 -51.48 -4.05 -2.36
C GLY A 124 -50.08 -4.60 -2.10
N TYR A 125 -49.35 -5.04 -3.12
CA TYR A 125 -48.05 -5.72 -2.96
C TYR A 125 -46.86 -5.01 -3.64
N HIS A 126 -46.99 -3.74 -4.04
CA HIS A 126 -45.90 -2.95 -4.62
C HIS A 126 -45.55 -1.66 -3.85
N CYS A 127 -46.32 -1.29 -2.81
CA CYS A 127 -46.00 -0.12 -1.98
C CYS A 127 -45.01 -0.44 -0.85
N HIS A 128 -45.01 -1.67 -0.30
CA HIS A 128 -44.19 -1.98 0.89
C HIS A 128 -42.67 -1.92 0.60
N ASP A 129 -42.21 -2.47 -0.53
CA ASP A 129 -40.76 -2.49 -0.86
C ASP A 129 -40.24 -1.10 -1.27
N ALA A 130 -41.05 -0.31 -1.98
CA ALA A 130 -40.70 1.05 -2.37
C ALA A 130 -40.62 1.98 -1.15
N ASP A 131 -41.60 1.89 -0.24
CA ASP A 131 -41.66 2.68 0.99
C ASP A 131 -40.48 2.33 1.92
N GLN A 132 -40.14 1.04 2.05
CA GLN A 132 -39.02 0.55 2.87
C GLN A 132 -37.65 0.99 2.31
N LEU A 133 -37.45 0.96 0.98
CA LEU A 133 -36.24 1.48 0.35
C LEU A 133 -36.12 3.00 0.55
N THR A 134 -37.20 3.76 0.41
CA THR A 134 -37.20 5.21 0.71
C THR A 134 -36.87 5.51 2.17
N GLU A 135 -37.36 4.71 3.11
CA GLU A 135 -37.08 4.89 4.54
C GLU A 135 -35.62 4.54 4.88
N GLU A 136 -35.08 3.45 4.33
CA GLU A 136 -33.65 3.08 4.46
C GLU A 136 -32.73 4.16 3.90
N ASN A 137 -33.11 4.81 2.80
CA ASN A 137 -32.33 5.88 2.19
C ASN A 137 -32.38 7.18 2.99
N LEU A 138 -33.55 7.50 3.54
CA LEU A 138 -33.72 8.64 4.44
C LEU A 138 -32.86 8.48 5.70
N ILE A 139 -32.75 7.25 6.20
CA ILE A 139 -31.90 6.90 7.34
C ILE A 139 -30.41 6.96 6.95
N ALA A 140 -30.03 6.40 5.80
CA ALA A 140 -28.65 6.37 5.32
C ALA A 140 -28.08 7.76 4.97
N GLY A 141 -28.91 8.67 4.45
CA GLY A 141 -28.55 10.06 4.15
C GLY A 141 -28.75 11.04 5.32
N ASN A 142 -29.19 10.56 6.49
CA ASN A 142 -29.56 11.39 7.65
C ASN A 142 -30.54 12.53 7.27
N GLY A 143 -31.61 12.16 6.55
CA GLY A 143 -32.67 13.03 6.06
C GLY A 143 -32.45 13.66 4.68
N ILE A 144 -31.41 13.26 3.93
CA ILE A 144 -31.12 13.73 2.56
C ILE A 144 -31.34 12.57 1.60
N MET A 145 -32.17 12.80 0.59
CA MET A 145 -32.52 11.83 -0.44
C MET A 145 -31.98 12.32 -1.77
N PHE A 146 -30.83 11.79 -2.16
CA PHE A 146 -30.27 12.03 -3.48
C PHE A 146 -30.00 10.69 -4.15
N TYR A 147 -30.60 10.49 -5.32
CA TYR A 147 -30.40 9.33 -6.17
C TYR A 147 -30.33 9.82 -7.63
N SER A 148 -29.34 9.35 -8.38
CA SER A 148 -29.22 9.64 -9.81
C SER A 148 -28.58 8.46 -10.52
N ILE A 149 -29.09 8.12 -11.70
CA ILE A 149 -28.44 7.17 -12.60
C ILE A 149 -27.65 8.00 -13.60
N LEU A 150 -26.35 7.74 -13.70
CA LEU A 150 -25.42 8.48 -14.55
C LEU A 150 -24.62 7.51 -15.43
N GLU A 151 -24.24 7.97 -16.61
CA GLU A 151 -23.30 7.25 -17.47
C GLU A 151 -21.88 7.38 -16.91
N ALA A 152 -21.23 6.24 -16.65
CA ALA A 152 -19.89 6.20 -16.11
C ALA A 152 -18.84 6.40 -17.23
N VAL A 153 -17.98 7.39 -17.03
CA VAL A 153 -16.88 7.70 -17.93
C VAL A 153 -15.56 7.53 -17.17
N PRO A 154 -14.54 6.89 -17.77
CA PRO A 154 -13.22 6.80 -17.12
C PRO A 154 -12.59 8.19 -17.00
N GLY A 155 -12.30 8.60 -15.77
CA GLY A 155 -11.65 9.87 -15.44
C GLY A 155 -10.19 9.69 -15.03
N GLN A 156 -9.40 10.77 -15.14
CA GLN A 156 -8.06 10.83 -14.54
C GLN A 156 -8.16 11.26 -13.08
N GLY A 157 -7.50 10.53 -12.18
CA GLY A 157 -7.48 10.85 -10.76
C GLY A 157 -6.73 9.82 -9.93
N PHE A 158 -6.31 10.25 -8.73
CA PHE A 158 -5.75 9.37 -7.71
C PHE A 158 -6.74 9.23 -6.57
N GLY A 159 -6.97 7.99 -6.13
CA GLY A 159 -7.89 7.63 -5.07
C GLY A 159 -9.33 7.38 -5.54
N ASP A 160 -10.30 7.66 -4.67
CA ASP A 160 -11.72 7.30 -4.82
C ASP A 160 -12.65 8.52 -5.01
N LYS A 161 -12.09 9.67 -5.43
CA LYS A 161 -12.86 10.92 -5.54
C LYS A 161 -13.41 11.07 -6.95
N ILE A 162 -14.74 10.98 -7.08
CA ILE A 162 -15.46 11.06 -8.35
C ILE A 162 -15.80 12.50 -8.73
N LYS A 163 -16.06 12.76 -10.01
CA LYS A 163 -16.62 14.03 -10.47
C LYS A 163 -18.06 13.89 -10.88
N LEU A 164 -18.89 14.79 -10.38
CA LEU A 164 -20.33 14.78 -10.60
C LEU A 164 -20.79 16.00 -11.43
N PRO A 165 -21.99 15.94 -12.04
CA PRO A 165 -22.56 17.08 -12.71
C PRO A 165 -22.93 18.25 -11.78
N PRO A 166 -22.91 19.51 -12.25
CA PRO A 166 -23.40 20.67 -11.50
C PRO A 166 -24.87 20.57 -11.06
N SER A 167 -25.70 19.81 -11.79
CA SER A 167 -27.10 19.55 -11.41
C SER A 167 -27.20 18.84 -10.06
N CYS A 168 -26.34 17.85 -9.82
CA CYS A 168 -26.29 17.10 -8.57
C CYS A 168 -25.89 18.00 -7.39
N PHE A 169 -24.98 18.95 -7.61
CA PHE A 169 -24.60 19.93 -6.59
C PHE A 169 -25.78 20.78 -6.14
N THR A 170 -26.57 21.27 -7.10
CA THR A 170 -27.72 22.13 -6.82
C THR A 170 -28.76 21.40 -5.97
N GLU A 171 -29.02 20.13 -6.29
CA GLU A 171 -29.95 19.28 -5.55
C GLU A 171 -29.46 18.98 -4.12
N LEU A 172 -28.19 18.61 -3.96
CA LEU A 172 -27.57 18.34 -2.65
C LEU A 172 -27.49 19.62 -1.78
N SER A 173 -27.22 20.77 -2.39
CA SER A 173 -27.19 22.06 -1.71
C SER A 173 -28.57 22.45 -1.20
N ASN A 174 -29.62 22.25 -2.00
CA ASN A 174 -31.01 22.53 -1.60
C ASN A 174 -31.46 21.68 -0.41
N GLN A 175 -30.90 20.47 -0.25
CA GLN A 175 -31.19 19.56 0.86
C GLN A 175 -30.26 19.75 2.08
N GLY A 176 -29.37 20.75 2.05
CA GLY A 176 -28.48 21.07 3.17
C GLY A 176 -27.36 20.04 3.39
N ALA A 177 -26.90 19.36 2.34
CA ALA A 177 -25.80 18.38 2.45
C ALA A 177 -24.47 19.02 2.87
N LEU A 178 -24.22 20.26 2.44
CA LEU A 178 -22.98 21.00 2.69
C LEU A 178 -22.75 21.29 4.18
N ASP A 179 -23.82 21.57 4.92
CA ASP A 179 -23.75 21.91 6.35
C ASP A 179 -23.46 20.68 7.23
N LYS A 180 -23.57 19.48 6.67
CA LYS A 180 -23.44 18.21 7.40
C LYS A 180 -22.03 17.62 7.31
N GLY A 181 -21.09 18.25 6.61
CA GLY A 181 -19.70 17.80 6.49
C GLY A 181 -19.38 17.11 5.15
N PRO A 182 -18.37 16.23 5.08
CA PRO A 182 -17.95 15.60 3.83
C PRO A 182 -19.06 14.73 3.23
N MET A 183 -19.15 14.75 1.89
CA MET A 183 -20.17 14.04 1.12
C MET A 183 -19.62 12.72 0.58
N TYR A 184 -20.35 11.63 0.78
CA TYR A 184 -20.02 10.31 0.28
C TYR A 184 -21.17 9.78 -0.57
N PHE A 185 -20.81 8.97 -1.57
CA PHE A 185 -21.74 8.38 -2.50
C PHE A 185 -21.53 6.88 -2.55
N ARG A 186 -22.64 6.15 -2.54
CA ARG A 186 -22.70 4.72 -2.84
C ARG A 186 -22.92 4.57 -4.34
N LEU A 187 -22.08 3.78 -4.97
CA LEU A 187 -22.09 3.47 -6.40
C LEU A 187 -22.51 2.02 -6.58
N SER A 188 -23.54 1.79 -7.40
CA SER A 188 -24.00 0.46 -7.80
C SER A 188 -24.12 0.36 -9.32
N LYS A 189 -23.70 -0.77 -9.89
CA LYS A 189 -23.86 -1.05 -11.32
C LYS A 189 -25.34 -1.27 -11.66
N VAL A 190 -25.82 -0.65 -12.73
CA VAL A 190 -27.17 -0.84 -13.27
C VAL A 190 -27.10 -1.74 -14.51
N TYR A 191 -27.81 -2.87 -14.49
CA TYR A 191 -27.92 -3.76 -15.65
C TYR A 191 -29.14 -3.33 -16.49
N GLN A 192 -28.93 -3.07 -17.79
CA GLN A 192 -30.03 -2.93 -18.75
C GLN A 192 -30.43 -4.33 -19.26
N ASP A 193 -31.46 -4.91 -18.63
CA ASP A 193 -32.29 -6.09 -18.96
C ASP A 193 -31.71 -7.34 -19.68
N GLY A 194 -31.90 -8.48 -19.00
CA GLY A 194 -32.18 -9.82 -19.56
C GLY A 194 -33.23 -10.52 -18.68
N PRO A 195 -34.08 -11.42 -19.22
CA PRO A 195 -35.47 -11.62 -18.79
C PRO A 195 -35.65 -12.21 -17.40
N ALA A 196 -36.80 -11.88 -16.81
CA ALA A 196 -37.35 -12.45 -15.59
C ALA A 196 -37.52 -13.99 -15.69
N ASP A 197 -36.47 -14.73 -15.37
CA ASP A 197 -36.52 -16.11 -14.86
C ASP A 197 -35.10 -16.55 -14.47
N SER A 198 -34.62 -16.05 -13.32
CA SER A 198 -33.56 -16.73 -12.60
C SER A 198 -33.91 -16.73 -11.12
N VAL A 199 -34.39 -17.89 -10.70
CA VAL A 199 -34.52 -18.37 -9.33
C VAL A 199 -33.40 -17.77 -8.46
N LEU A 200 -33.84 -17.11 -7.39
CA LEU A 200 -33.06 -16.63 -6.25
C LEU A 200 -31.84 -17.52 -5.97
N THR A 201 -30.67 -17.09 -6.41
CA THR A 201 -29.39 -17.48 -5.80
C THR A 201 -28.92 -16.30 -4.96
N GLU A 202 -28.97 -16.46 -3.64
CA GLU A 202 -28.60 -15.49 -2.62
C GLU A 202 -27.10 -15.11 -2.58
N HIS A 203 -26.35 -15.18 -3.70
CA HIS A 203 -24.90 -14.98 -3.70
C HIS A 203 -24.29 -14.24 -4.90
N GLN A 204 -25.05 -13.45 -5.66
CA GLN A 204 -24.42 -12.42 -6.49
C GLN A 204 -24.17 -11.18 -5.63
N ASN A 205 -22.94 -11.05 -5.10
CA ASN A 205 -22.47 -9.81 -4.49
C ASN A 205 -22.76 -8.67 -5.49
N GLN A 206 -23.75 -7.84 -5.20
CA GLN A 206 -23.87 -6.56 -5.88
C GLN A 206 -22.56 -5.81 -5.62
N GLU A 207 -21.74 -5.63 -6.65
CA GLU A 207 -20.49 -4.87 -6.59
C GLU A 207 -20.85 -3.42 -6.29
N VAL A 208 -20.84 -3.10 -5.00
CA VAL A 208 -21.18 -1.80 -4.46
C VAL A 208 -19.89 -1.21 -3.94
N THR A 209 -19.53 -0.03 -4.45
CA THR A 209 -18.37 0.71 -3.98
C THR A 209 -18.82 2.04 -3.41
N HIS A 210 -18.02 2.60 -2.52
CA HIS A 210 -18.25 3.93 -1.98
C HIS A 210 -17.18 4.87 -2.50
N SER A 211 -17.52 6.14 -2.64
CA SER A 211 -16.61 7.14 -3.17
C SER A 211 -16.92 8.52 -2.61
N GLY A 212 -15.88 9.35 -2.45
CA GLY A 212 -16.03 10.77 -2.16
C GLY A 212 -16.24 11.60 -3.43
N VAL A 213 -16.65 12.85 -3.31
CA VAL A 213 -16.68 13.80 -4.45
C VAL A 213 -15.45 14.69 -4.47
N LEU A 214 -14.83 14.82 -5.64
CA LEU A 214 -13.74 15.77 -5.88
C LEU A 214 -14.29 17.15 -6.24
N GLU A 215 -15.07 17.22 -7.33
CA GLU A 215 -15.60 18.45 -7.90
C GLU A 215 -16.89 18.17 -8.71
N PHE A 216 -17.64 19.24 -8.97
CA PHE A 216 -18.91 19.19 -9.70
C PHE A 216 -18.76 19.79 -11.10
N THR A 217 -17.84 19.24 -11.90
CA THR A 217 -17.48 19.77 -13.25
C THR A 217 -17.86 18.83 -14.39
N ALA A 218 -18.41 17.64 -14.09
CA ALA A 218 -18.70 16.65 -15.12
C ALA A 218 -19.85 17.09 -16.04
N PRO A 219 -19.86 16.65 -17.32
CA PRO A 219 -20.99 16.90 -18.21
C PRO A 219 -22.32 16.36 -17.65
N ASN A 220 -23.41 17.07 -17.92
CA ASN A 220 -24.74 16.70 -17.44
C ASN A 220 -25.10 15.27 -17.88
N GLY A 221 -25.50 14.42 -16.92
CA GLY A 221 -25.87 13.03 -17.17
C GLY A 221 -24.70 12.02 -17.10
N THR A 222 -23.47 12.48 -16.86
CA THR A 222 -22.28 11.62 -16.78
C THR A 222 -21.58 11.72 -15.41
N VAL A 223 -20.87 10.67 -15.00
CA VAL A 223 -20.01 10.63 -13.82
C VAL A 223 -18.60 10.21 -14.23
N GLU A 224 -17.60 11.00 -13.88
CA GLU A 224 -16.21 10.61 -14.11
C GLU A 224 -15.69 9.78 -12.93
N LEU A 225 -15.31 8.53 -13.20
CA LEU A 225 -14.81 7.59 -12.21
C LEU A 225 -13.28 7.44 -12.33
N PRO A 226 -12.53 7.61 -11.22
CA PRO A 226 -11.09 7.31 -11.21
C PRO A 226 -10.81 5.84 -11.53
N PRO A 227 -9.59 5.49 -12.01
CA PRO A 227 -9.26 4.11 -12.40
C PRO A 227 -9.45 3.09 -11.27
N HIS A 228 -9.21 3.50 -10.01
CA HIS A 228 -9.42 2.65 -8.83
C HIS A 228 -10.90 2.28 -8.64
N VAL A 229 -11.80 3.26 -8.74
CA VAL A 229 -13.26 3.04 -8.60
C VAL A 229 -13.80 2.27 -9.80
N TRP A 230 -13.30 2.58 -11.00
CA TRP A 230 -13.67 1.88 -12.22
C TRP A 230 -13.34 0.40 -12.14
N ASN A 231 -12.11 0.03 -11.76
CA ASN A 231 -11.69 -1.37 -11.68
C ASN A 231 -12.45 -2.16 -10.60
N ASN A 232 -12.90 -1.49 -9.53
CA ASN A 232 -13.71 -2.12 -8.48
C ASN A 232 -15.18 -2.32 -8.89
N LEU A 233 -15.74 -1.45 -9.75
CA LEU A 233 -17.12 -1.56 -10.26
C LEU A 233 -17.24 -2.38 -11.56
N PHE A 234 -16.18 -2.40 -12.35
CA PHE A 234 -16.10 -3.05 -13.66
C PHE A 234 -14.79 -3.84 -13.74
N PRO A 235 -14.67 -4.95 -12.99
CA PRO A 235 -13.51 -5.85 -13.11
C PRO A 235 -13.42 -6.45 -14.52
N ASP A 236 -14.57 -6.69 -15.16
CA ASP A 236 -14.67 -7.07 -16.57
C ASP A 236 -14.98 -5.83 -17.44
N ALA A 237 -14.40 -5.79 -18.64
CA ALA A 237 -14.67 -4.72 -19.60
C ALA A 237 -16.18 -4.58 -19.85
N PRO A 238 -16.78 -3.39 -19.64
CA PRO A 238 -18.23 -3.25 -19.70
C PRO A 238 -18.74 -3.51 -21.12
N VAL A 239 -19.76 -4.36 -21.22
CA VAL A 239 -20.49 -4.61 -22.48
C VAL A 239 -21.62 -3.59 -22.56
N GLY A 240 -21.45 -2.55 -23.37
CA GLY A 240 -22.44 -1.48 -23.56
C GLY A 240 -22.11 -0.19 -22.82
N VAL A 241 -23.09 0.70 -22.69
CA VAL A 241 -22.94 1.97 -21.96
C VAL A 241 -23.00 1.68 -20.46
N PRO A 242 -21.91 1.87 -19.70
CA PRO A 242 -21.90 1.56 -18.28
C PRO A 242 -22.74 2.60 -17.52
N LEU A 243 -23.87 2.17 -16.98
CA LEU A 243 -24.71 2.99 -16.10
C LEU A 243 -24.41 2.67 -14.65
N VAL A 244 -24.23 3.73 -13.85
CA VAL A 244 -23.98 3.64 -12.42
C VAL A 244 -25.04 4.44 -11.68
N GLU A 245 -25.63 3.79 -10.67
CA GLU A 245 -26.50 4.43 -9.70
C GLU A 245 -25.64 5.10 -8.64
N VAL A 246 -25.84 6.41 -8.45
CA VAL A 246 -25.16 7.24 -7.46
C VAL A 246 -26.16 7.63 -6.38
N ARG A 247 -25.95 7.18 -5.15
CA ARG A 247 -26.78 7.52 -3.99
C ARG A 247 -25.96 8.26 -2.93
N TYR A 248 -26.49 9.34 -2.38
CA TYR A 248 -25.87 10.01 -1.22
C TYR A 248 -26.00 9.16 0.04
N VAL A 249 -24.88 8.94 0.73
CA VAL A 249 -24.83 8.17 1.97
C VAL A 249 -23.92 8.83 3.00
N ARG A 250 -24.21 8.59 4.28
CA ARG A 250 -23.37 9.03 5.40
C ARG A 250 -22.60 7.84 5.95
N LEU A 251 -21.28 7.90 5.85
CA LEU A 251 -20.42 6.85 6.37
C LEU A 251 -19.89 7.20 7.77
N PRO A 252 -19.88 6.25 8.71
CA PRO A 252 -19.20 6.42 9.98
C PRO A 252 -17.69 6.46 9.76
N LYS A 253 -16.97 7.10 10.69
CA LYS A 253 -15.52 7.07 10.73
C LYS A 253 -15.02 5.65 11.01
N GLY A 254 -14.08 5.17 10.20
CA GLY A 254 -13.49 3.85 10.39
C GLY A 254 -12.64 3.78 11.65
N THR A 255 -12.60 2.63 12.30
CA THR A 255 -11.71 2.39 13.46
C THR A 255 -10.72 1.27 13.19
N TYR A 256 -11.10 0.29 12.37
CA TYR A 256 -10.28 -0.87 12.04
C TYR A 256 -10.53 -1.31 10.60
N ALA A 257 -9.45 -1.69 9.91
CA ALA A 257 -9.48 -2.26 8.57
C ALA A 257 -8.53 -3.46 8.46
N LYS A 258 -9.04 -4.57 7.95
CA LYS A 258 -8.25 -5.77 7.65
C LYS A 258 -8.01 -5.86 6.15
N LEU A 259 -6.74 -5.80 5.75
CA LEU A 259 -6.32 -5.79 4.36
C LEU A 259 -5.53 -7.04 4.02
N GLN A 260 -5.66 -7.52 2.79
CA GLN A 260 -4.93 -8.67 2.28
C GLN A 260 -4.30 -8.32 0.93
N PRO A 261 -2.98 -8.45 0.77
CA PRO A 261 -2.32 -8.27 -0.53
C PRO A 261 -2.65 -9.44 -1.46
N ASP A 262 -2.95 -9.13 -2.71
CA ASP A 262 -3.21 -10.14 -3.76
C ASP A 262 -1.91 -10.85 -4.20
N GLY A 263 -0.76 -10.17 -4.06
CA GLY A 263 0.56 -10.65 -4.51
C GLY A 263 1.60 -10.77 -3.38
N ARG A 264 2.70 -11.48 -3.67
CA ARG A 264 3.87 -11.54 -2.78
C ARG A 264 4.72 -10.27 -2.94
N GLY A 265 5.40 -9.86 -1.87
CA GLY A 265 6.34 -8.72 -1.90
C GLY A 265 5.87 -7.44 -1.21
N PHE A 266 4.59 -7.30 -0.86
CA PHE A 266 4.12 -6.17 -0.05
C PHE A 266 4.76 -6.17 1.36
N SER A 267 4.95 -7.36 1.95
CA SER A 267 5.62 -7.53 3.25
C SER A 267 7.10 -7.16 3.21
N ASP A 268 7.72 -7.09 2.03
CA ASP A 268 9.13 -6.70 1.90
C ASP A 268 9.36 -5.20 2.04
N ILE A 269 8.29 -4.41 2.01
CA ILE A 269 8.34 -2.97 2.15
C ILE A 269 8.67 -2.62 3.62
N PRO A 270 9.75 -1.85 3.86
CA PRO A 270 10.28 -1.51 5.21
C PRO A 270 9.28 -0.82 6.13
N ASN A 271 8.39 -0.03 5.52
CA ASN A 271 7.51 0.93 6.15
C ASN A 271 6.16 0.84 5.45
N HIS A 272 5.69 -0.40 5.24
CA HIS A 272 4.38 -0.68 4.67
C HIS A 272 3.27 0.12 5.38
N LYS A 273 3.44 0.43 6.68
CA LYS A 273 2.56 1.32 7.44
C LYS A 273 2.50 2.74 6.86
N ALA A 274 3.63 3.41 6.66
CA ALA A 274 3.63 4.77 6.08
C ALA A 274 3.09 4.80 4.64
N VAL A 275 3.43 3.78 3.85
CA VAL A 275 2.92 3.63 2.48
C VAL A 275 1.40 3.47 2.50
N LEU A 276 0.88 2.61 3.40
CA LEU A 276 -0.55 2.43 3.64
C LEU A 276 -1.21 3.74 4.07
N GLU A 277 -0.66 4.43 5.06
CA GLU A 277 -1.20 5.69 5.55
C GLU A 277 -1.27 6.76 4.45
N THR A 278 -0.25 6.83 3.60
CA THR A 278 -0.19 7.79 2.49
C THR A 278 -1.20 7.42 1.41
N SER A 279 -1.29 6.14 1.04
CA SER A 279 -2.25 5.65 0.05
C SER A 279 -3.69 5.80 0.53
N LEU A 280 -3.98 5.40 1.78
CA LEU A 280 -5.30 5.48 2.37
C LEU A 280 -5.78 6.92 2.56
N ARG A 281 -4.87 7.89 2.75
CA ARG A 281 -5.22 9.32 2.79
C ARG A 281 -5.72 9.86 1.46
N ASN A 282 -5.26 9.29 0.35
CA ASN A 282 -5.76 9.69 -0.96
C ASN A 282 -7.21 9.23 -1.17
N ASN A 283 -7.64 8.21 -0.44
CA ASN A 283 -9.01 7.71 -0.43
C ASN A 283 -9.86 8.39 0.65
N ALA A 284 -11.10 8.69 0.31
CA ALA A 284 -12.10 9.23 1.22
C ALA A 284 -12.85 8.11 1.96
N THR A 285 -13.03 6.98 1.30
CA THR A 285 -13.88 5.87 1.72
C THR A 285 -13.21 4.52 1.46
N LEU A 286 -13.61 3.52 2.23
CA LEU A 286 -13.27 2.13 2.01
C LEU A 286 -14.53 1.29 2.15
N SER A 287 -14.75 0.36 1.23
CA SER A 287 -15.81 -0.65 1.31
C SER A 287 -15.21 -2.04 1.44
N GLN A 288 -15.93 -2.92 2.12
CA GLN A 288 -15.56 -4.32 2.26
C GLN A 288 -15.63 -5.01 0.88
N GLY A 289 -14.55 -5.69 0.48
CA GLY A 289 -14.41 -6.33 -0.82
C GLY A 289 -13.66 -5.50 -1.87
N ASP A 290 -13.50 -4.19 -1.66
CA ASP A 290 -12.79 -3.30 -2.60
C ASP A 290 -11.30 -3.66 -2.69
N VAL A 291 -10.71 -3.48 -3.88
CA VAL A 291 -9.28 -3.65 -4.12
C VAL A 291 -8.61 -2.27 -4.24
N ILE A 292 -7.67 -2.01 -3.33
CA ILE A 292 -6.90 -0.77 -3.25
C ILE A 292 -5.54 -0.97 -3.91
N ALA A 293 -5.21 -0.11 -4.87
CA ALA A 293 -3.90 -0.07 -5.49
C ALA A 293 -2.96 0.85 -4.69
N ILE A 294 -1.94 0.27 -4.06
CA ILE A 294 -0.92 0.95 -3.30
C ILE A 294 0.33 1.11 -4.17
N LYS A 295 0.81 2.34 -4.32
CA LYS A 295 2.02 2.63 -5.08
C LYS A 295 3.20 2.83 -4.14
N HIS A 296 4.32 2.19 -4.45
CA HIS A 296 5.58 2.38 -3.73
C HIS A 296 6.73 2.43 -4.73
N GLY A 297 7.30 3.62 -4.91
CA GLY A 297 8.24 3.87 -6.01
C GLY A 297 7.58 3.64 -7.36
N GLU A 298 8.13 2.73 -8.16
CA GLU A 298 7.59 2.35 -9.47
C GLU A 298 6.60 1.17 -9.42
N LEU A 299 6.47 0.51 -8.26
CA LEU A 299 5.63 -0.67 -8.12
C LEU A 299 4.23 -0.32 -7.63
N SER A 300 3.26 -1.10 -8.10
CA SER A 300 1.86 -1.04 -7.68
C SER A 300 1.44 -2.38 -7.09
N TYR A 301 0.99 -2.38 -5.84
CA TYR A 301 0.52 -3.55 -5.10
C TYR A 301 -0.99 -3.44 -4.90
N ASN A 302 -1.73 -4.50 -5.20
CA ASN A 302 -3.17 -4.54 -4.97
C ASN A 302 -3.47 -5.21 -3.62
N LEU A 303 -4.25 -4.53 -2.78
CA LEU A 303 -4.69 -5.02 -1.49
C LEU A 303 -6.22 -5.02 -1.44
N ARG A 304 -6.80 -6.19 -1.16
CA ARG A 304 -8.23 -6.37 -0.95
C ARG A 304 -8.62 -6.06 0.49
N VAL A 305 -9.75 -5.38 0.66
CA VAL A 305 -10.35 -5.12 1.96
C VAL A 305 -11.20 -6.31 2.39
N LEU A 306 -10.82 -6.99 3.49
CA LEU A 306 -11.54 -8.15 4.00
C LEU A 306 -12.62 -7.79 5.03
N GLU A 307 -12.28 -6.93 5.99
CA GLU A 307 -13.16 -6.55 7.10
C GLU A 307 -12.96 -5.08 7.47
N LEU A 308 -14.06 -4.41 7.80
CA LEU A 308 -14.08 -3.01 8.26
C LEU A 308 -14.94 -2.88 9.51
N LYS A 309 -14.56 -1.96 10.42
CA LYS A 309 -15.36 -1.59 11.60
C LYS A 309 -15.51 -0.07 11.67
N PRO A 310 -16.68 0.45 12.07
CA PRO A 310 -17.84 -0.26 12.66
C PRO A 310 -18.87 -0.80 11.65
N SER A 311 -18.71 -0.53 10.35
CA SER A 311 -19.65 -0.94 9.29
C SER A 311 -18.88 -1.52 8.10
N SER A 312 -19.59 -2.16 7.17
CA SER A 312 -19.02 -2.70 5.92
C SER A 312 -18.51 -1.62 4.96
N SER A 313 -18.78 -0.35 5.23
CA SER A 313 -18.21 0.78 4.51
C SER A 313 -17.95 1.92 5.48
N VAL A 314 -16.75 2.52 5.40
CA VAL A 314 -16.28 3.50 6.38
C VAL A 314 -15.59 4.68 5.70
N SER A 315 -15.62 5.83 6.36
CA SER A 315 -14.82 6.98 5.97
C SER A 315 -13.43 6.92 6.59
N VAL A 316 -12.42 7.21 5.77
CA VAL A 316 -11.00 7.28 6.15
C VAL A 316 -10.50 8.72 6.26
N LEU A 317 -11.35 9.71 5.96
CA LEU A 317 -10.98 11.11 6.04
C LEU A 317 -10.72 11.53 7.50
N GLU A 318 -9.52 12.08 7.75
CA GLU A 318 -9.10 12.65 9.03
C GLU A 318 -9.41 11.73 10.23
N THR A 319 -9.10 10.46 10.07
CA THR A 319 -9.39 9.44 11.08
C THR A 319 -8.21 8.50 11.23
N ASP A 320 -7.88 8.17 12.47
CA ASP A 320 -6.87 7.17 12.79
C ASP A 320 -7.53 5.79 12.73
N ILE A 321 -7.14 4.98 11.74
CA ILE A 321 -7.66 3.62 11.52
C ILE A 321 -6.55 2.64 11.84
N GLU A 322 -6.86 1.63 12.66
CA GLU A 322 -5.96 0.49 12.87
C GLU A 322 -6.02 -0.44 11.66
N VAL A 323 -4.89 -0.64 11.00
CA VAL A 323 -4.78 -1.49 9.81
C VAL A 323 -4.06 -2.79 10.17
N ASP A 324 -4.71 -3.91 9.88
CA ASP A 324 -4.15 -5.26 10.05
C ASP A 324 -3.94 -5.90 8.67
N VAL A 325 -2.69 -6.27 8.36
CA VAL A 325 -2.31 -6.82 7.05
C VAL A 325 -2.12 -8.32 7.20
N VAL A 326 -2.96 -9.10 6.52
CA VAL A 326 -2.86 -10.56 6.47
C VAL A 326 -1.87 -10.98 5.39
N GLY A 327 -1.24 -12.15 5.55
CA GLY A 327 -0.41 -12.73 4.49
C GLY A 327 -1.19 -13.04 3.21
N ALA A 328 -0.54 -12.91 2.05
CA ALA A 328 -1.14 -13.21 0.76
C ALA A 328 -1.59 -14.69 0.68
N GLU A 329 -2.81 -14.93 0.18
CA GLU A 329 -3.22 -16.27 -0.22
C GLU A 329 -2.51 -16.62 -1.52
N SER A 330 -1.81 -17.75 -1.54
CA SER A 330 -1.01 -18.19 -2.67
C SER A 330 -1.89 -18.63 -3.84
N SER A 331 -2.45 -17.68 -4.59
CA SER A 331 -3.18 -17.98 -5.81
C SER A 331 -3.29 -16.74 -6.71
N SER A 332 -2.24 -16.46 -7.48
CA SER A 332 -2.39 -16.02 -8.88
C SER A 332 -1.05 -16.01 -9.63
N ASP A 333 -1.06 -16.64 -10.81
CA ASP A 333 0.01 -16.69 -11.82
C ASP A 333 0.09 -15.36 -12.59
N TRP A 334 0.35 -14.24 -11.89
CA TRP A 334 0.78 -13.03 -12.57
C TRP A 334 2.31 -13.03 -12.64
N THR A 335 2.83 -12.69 -13.81
CA THR A 335 4.25 -12.66 -14.17
C THR A 335 5.00 -11.57 -13.40
N ASP A 336 5.11 -11.70 -12.08
CA ASP A 336 5.81 -10.74 -11.26
C ASP A 336 7.32 -11.00 -11.36
N ASN A 337 7.96 -10.31 -12.29
CA ASN A 337 9.42 -10.17 -12.36
C ASN A 337 10.00 -9.41 -11.13
N HIS A 338 9.17 -9.02 -10.16
CA HIS A 338 9.54 -8.17 -9.01
C HIS A 338 9.31 -8.85 -7.66
N VAL A 339 9.66 -10.13 -7.55
CA VAL A 339 9.69 -10.83 -6.26
C VAL A 339 11.13 -10.86 -5.74
N LEU A 340 11.34 -10.32 -4.54
CA LEU A 340 12.62 -10.42 -3.84
C LEU A 340 12.77 -11.80 -3.22
N LYS A 341 13.73 -12.58 -3.70
CA LYS A 341 14.05 -13.87 -3.10
C LYS A 341 14.93 -13.68 -1.87
N PRO A 342 14.58 -14.24 -0.70
CA PRO A 342 15.42 -14.12 0.48
C PRO A 342 16.72 -14.91 0.28
N LEU A 343 17.86 -14.25 0.48
CA LEU A 343 19.19 -14.85 0.41
C LEU A 343 19.87 -14.71 1.77
N GLU A 344 20.26 -15.83 2.37
CA GLU A 344 20.95 -15.85 3.66
C GLU A 344 22.47 -15.74 3.47
N ILE A 345 23.12 -14.98 4.37
CA ILE A 345 24.58 -14.86 4.39
C ILE A 345 25.20 -16.24 4.62
N GLY A 346 26.15 -16.62 3.77
CA GLY A 346 26.85 -17.91 3.80
C GLY A 346 26.17 -19.03 3.01
N LYS A 347 24.94 -18.84 2.51
CA LYS A 347 24.27 -19.79 1.61
C LYS A 347 24.41 -19.34 0.16
N ALA A 348 24.74 -20.28 -0.71
CA ALA A 348 24.74 -20.04 -2.14
C ALA A 348 23.37 -20.41 -2.73
N GLU A 349 22.84 -19.55 -3.60
CA GLU A 349 21.61 -19.80 -4.34
C GLU A 349 21.91 -19.83 -5.83
N SER A 350 21.24 -20.72 -6.57
CA SER A 350 21.38 -20.79 -8.02
C SER A 350 20.12 -20.29 -8.71
N GLY A 351 20.30 -19.64 -9.85
CA GLY A 351 19.23 -19.07 -10.65
C GLY A 351 19.50 -19.18 -12.14
N LEU A 352 18.48 -18.85 -12.93
CA LEU A 352 18.57 -18.78 -14.38
C LEU A 352 17.93 -17.47 -14.83
N VAL A 353 18.71 -16.61 -15.46
CA VAL A 353 18.25 -15.30 -15.97
C VAL A 353 18.34 -15.28 -17.50
N GLU A 354 17.30 -14.78 -18.14
CA GLU A 354 17.25 -14.57 -19.59
C GLU A 354 17.74 -13.17 -19.96
N GLU A 355 18.16 -13.00 -21.21
CA GLU A 355 18.61 -11.71 -21.74
C GLU A 355 17.54 -10.62 -21.56
N GLY A 356 17.94 -9.48 -20.98
CA GLY A 356 17.06 -8.34 -20.72
C GLY A 356 16.19 -8.47 -19.48
N LYS A 357 16.25 -9.58 -18.73
CA LYS A 357 15.46 -9.78 -17.50
C LYS A 357 16.31 -9.62 -16.24
N TYR A 358 15.62 -9.33 -15.14
CA TYR A 358 16.22 -9.23 -13.80
C TYR A 358 15.70 -10.35 -12.90
N ILE A 359 16.57 -10.83 -12.01
CA ILE A 359 16.19 -11.61 -10.82
C ILE A 359 16.68 -10.88 -9.60
N TYR A 360 15.79 -10.72 -8.62
CA TYR A 360 16.06 -9.93 -7.43
C TYR A 360 16.19 -10.79 -6.18
N TYR A 361 17.19 -10.48 -5.36
CA TYR A 361 17.44 -11.09 -4.06
C TYR A 361 17.44 -10.02 -2.97
N LYS A 362 17.11 -10.43 -1.73
CA LYS A 362 17.14 -9.58 -0.55
C LYS A 362 17.88 -10.29 0.57
N PHE A 363 18.77 -9.57 1.25
CA PHE A 363 19.41 -10.03 2.48
C PHE A 363 19.41 -8.91 3.52
N SER A 364 19.33 -9.26 4.80
CA SER A 364 19.49 -8.31 5.90
C SER A 364 20.82 -8.52 6.60
N VAL A 365 21.44 -7.42 7.00
CA VAL A 365 22.60 -7.42 7.89
C VAL A 365 22.07 -7.00 9.26
N ASP A 366 22.04 -7.96 10.18
CA ASP A 366 21.60 -7.73 11.56
C ASP A 366 22.71 -7.05 12.39
N GLY A 367 22.33 -6.45 13.53
CA GLY A 367 23.24 -5.71 14.40
C GLY A 367 24.43 -6.52 14.94
N ASP A 368 24.29 -7.83 15.08
CA ASP A 368 25.39 -8.72 15.48
C ASP A 368 26.43 -8.87 14.36
N VAL A 369 26.00 -8.90 13.10
CA VAL A 369 26.90 -8.97 11.92
C VAL A 369 27.52 -7.61 11.64
N SER A 370 26.75 -6.52 11.78
CA SER A 370 27.27 -5.15 11.63
C SER A 370 28.29 -4.77 12.71
N SER A 371 28.10 -5.21 13.95
CA SER A 371 29.07 -4.99 15.02
C SER A 371 30.38 -5.78 14.82
N ILE A 372 30.33 -6.97 14.22
CA ILE A 372 31.53 -7.69 13.76
C ILE A 372 32.21 -6.90 12.64
N ILE A 373 31.43 -6.39 11.68
CA ILE A 373 31.96 -5.60 10.56
C ILE A 373 32.61 -4.30 11.01
N ALA A 374 32.01 -3.61 11.98
CA ALA A 374 32.52 -2.36 12.54
C ALA A 374 33.72 -2.56 13.48
N SER A 375 33.89 -3.75 14.07
CA SER A 375 34.99 -4.02 15.01
C SER A 375 36.23 -4.63 14.36
N GLU A 376 36.10 -5.34 13.22
CA GLU A 376 37.21 -6.07 12.57
C GLU A 376 37.63 -5.54 11.19
N ASP A 377 37.20 -4.34 10.76
CA ASP A 377 37.35 -3.86 9.37
C ASP A 377 36.86 -4.90 8.34
N ALA A 378 35.81 -5.65 8.70
CA ALA A 378 35.27 -6.69 7.82
C ALA A 378 34.57 -6.05 6.62
N HIS A 379 34.43 -6.82 5.54
CA HIS A 379 33.67 -6.40 4.37
C HIS A 379 32.70 -7.49 3.94
N ILE A 380 31.57 -7.07 3.36
CA ILE A 380 30.60 -7.99 2.78
C ILE A 380 31.02 -8.22 1.33
N GLU A 381 31.25 -9.48 0.97
CA GLU A 381 31.62 -9.90 -0.37
C GLU A 381 30.43 -10.62 -1.01
N ILE A 382 29.92 -10.07 -2.11
CA ILE A 382 28.86 -10.67 -2.91
C ILE A 382 29.52 -11.28 -4.15
N LYS A 383 29.49 -12.61 -4.24
CA LYS A 383 30.04 -13.38 -5.37
C LYS A 383 28.91 -13.86 -6.26
N LEU A 384 29.05 -13.63 -7.56
CA LEU A 384 28.18 -14.16 -8.59
C LEU A 384 29.00 -14.91 -9.64
N GLU A 385 28.80 -16.21 -9.74
CA GLU A 385 29.45 -17.08 -10.71
C GLU A 385 28.47 -17.37 -11.84
N ALA A 386 28.77 -16.88 -13.05
CA ALA A 386 27.99 -17.18 -14.24
C ALA A 386 28.48 -18.48 -14.90
N GLY A 387 27.54 -19.36 -15.28
CA GLY A 387 27.81 -20.57 -16.03
C GLY A 387 28.08 -20.30 -17.52
N GLU A 388 28.55 -21.33 -18.23
CA GLU A 388 28.90 -21.22 -19.64
C GLU A 388 27.67 -20.91 -20.53
N GLY A 389 27.81 -19.93 -21.43
CA GLY A 389 26.81 -19.65 -22.48
C GLY A 389 26.17 -18.26 -22.48
N GLY A 390 26.50 -17.38 -21.53
CA GLY A 390 26.06 -15.99 -21.55
C GLY A 390 26.74 -15.10 -20.52
N ASP A 391 26.28 -13.86 -20.40
CA ASP A 391 26.84 -12.87 -19.48
C ASP A 391 25.75 -12.20 -18.65
N THR A 392 26.09 -11.86 -17.41
CA THR A 392 25.20 -11.22 -16.44
C THR A 392 25.77 -9.86 -16.01
N ASP A 393 25.00 -9.06 -15.30
CA ASP A 393 25.47 -7.91 -14.52
C ASP A 393 24.91 -8.01 -13.11
N LEU A 394 25.67 -7.49 -12.15
CA LEU A 394 25.29 -7.50 -10.74
C LEU A 394 25.08 -6.06 -10.27
N TYR A 395 23.90 -5.78 -9.73
CA TYR A 395 23.54 -4.48 -9.14
C TYR A 395 23.16 -4.68 -7.69
N VAL A 396 23.64 -3.84 -6.80
CA VAL A 396 23.34 -3.90 -5.36
C VAL A 396 22.93 -2.52 -4.89
N SER A 397 21.94 -2.48 -4.01
CA SER A 397 21.57 -1.24 -3.34
C SER A 397 21.20 -1.49 -1.91
N LYS A 398 21.58 -0.54 -1.05
CA LYS A 398 21.00 -0.49 0.27
C LYS A 398 19.56 -0.01 0.18
N HIS A 399 18.74 -0.52 1.08
CA HIS A 399 17.41 -0.01 1.37
C HIS A 399 17.42 1.54 1.44
N PRO A 400 16.55 2.26 0.70
CA PRO A 400 15.17 1.90 0.32
C PRO A 400 14.95 1.38 -1.11
N VAL A 401 16.00 1.26 -1.92
CA VAL A 401 15.88 0.73 -3.29
C VAL A 401 15.65 -0.78 -3.22
N LEU A 402 14.44 -1.22 -3.56
CA LEU A 402 14.07 -2.65 -3.56
C LEU A 402 14.50 -3.38 -4.83
N PHE A 403 14.50 -2.69 -5.98
CA PHE A 403 14.75 -3.30 -7.28
C PHE A 403 15.89 -2.56 -7.98
N PRO A 404 17.15 -2.82 -7.58
CA PRO A 404 18.29 -2.16 -8.19
C PRO A 404 18.38 -2.53 -9.66
N ASN A 405 18.49 -1.53 -10.52
CA ASN A 405 18.54 -1.71 -11.97
C ASN A 405 19.77 -0.99 -12.55
N GLN A 406 19.95 -1.10 -13.87
CA GLN A 406 21.09 -0.49 -14.58
C GLN A 406 21.25 1.02 -14.30
N HIS A 407 20.16 1.71 -13.99
CA HIS A 407 20.14 3.15 -13.77
C HIS A 407 20.14 3.49 -12.27
N GLN A 408 19.35 2.78 -11.48
CA GLN A 408 19.15 3.03 -10.06
C GLN A 408 19.83 1.93 -9.21
N HIS A 409 21.09 2.16 -8.85
CA HIS A 409 21.84 1.31 -7.93
C HIS A 409 22.90 2.08 -7.14
N GLU A 410 23.44 1.47 -6.08
CA GLU A 410 24.54 2.04 -5.28
C GLU A 410 25.89 1.38 -5.61
N TRP A 411 25.88 0.07 -5.91
CA TRP A 411 27.05 -0.68 -6.36
C TRP A 411 26.72 -1.53 -7.58
N SER A 412 27.70 -1.74 -8.46
CA SER A 412 27.53 -2.57 -9.66
C SER A 412 28.84 -3.24 -10.09
N SER A 413 28.77 -4.48 -10.59
CA SER A 413 29.87 -5.15 -11.29
C SER A 413 29.42 -5.60 -12.68
N HIS A 414 30.28 -5.36 -13.66
CA HIS A 414 30.07 -5.66 -15.09
C HIS A 414 31.09 -6.66 -15.65
N ASP A 415 31.94 -7.24 -14.80
CA ASP A 415 33.08 -8.06 -15.21
C ASP A 415 32.60 -9.35 -15.90
N VAL A 416 33.23 -9.81 -16.98
CA VAL A 416 32.75 -11.00 -17.69
C VAL A 416 33.06 -12.26 -16.86
N GLY A 417 32.06 -13.13 -16.65
CA GLY A 417 32.23 -14.37 -15.87
C GLY A 417 31.91 -14.18 -14.38
N SER A 418 32.87 -14.47 -13.50
CA SER A 418 32.69 -14.34 -12.05
C SER A 418 32.80 -12.87 -11.62
N LYS A 419 31.81 -12.42 -10.83
CA LYS A 419 31.71 -11.05 -10.34
C LYS A 419 31.84 -11.05 -8.83
N VAL A 420 32.65 -10.14 -8.33
CA VAL A 420 32.88 -9.98 -6.90
C VAL A 420 32.66 -8.51 -6.55
N LEU A 421 31.66 -8.25 -5.71
CA LEU A 421 31.41 -6.92 -5.15
C LEU A 421 31.77 -6.89 -3.67
N ILE A 422 32.63 -5.96 -3.30
CA ILE A 422 33.07 -5.76 -1.92
C ILE A 422 32.41 -4.49 -1.38
N LEU A 423 31.50 -4.66 -0.42
CA LEU A 423 30.87 -3.55 0.31
C LEU A 423 31.76 -3.23 1.52
N SER A 424 32.39 -2.05 1.50
CA SER A 424 33.27 -1.60 2.59
C SER A 424 32.60 -0.54 3.46
N PRO A 425 32.92 -0.45 4.77
CA PRO A 425 32.21 0.41 5.73
C PRO A 425 32.50 1.91 5.60
N LYS A 426 33.08 2.38 4.48
CA LYS A 426 33.61 3.74 4.36
C LYS A 426 32.47 4.76 4.28
N ALA A 427 32.01 5.18 5.46
CA ALA A 427 31.09 6.28 5.79
C ALA A 427 29.58 6.00 5.92
N GLN A 428 29.10 4.76 5.79
CA GLN A 428 27.70 4.41 6.11
C GLN A 428 27.62 3.20 7.02
N CYS A 429 26.70 3.26 7.98
CA CYS A 429 26.28 2.13 8.80
C CYS A 429 25.85 0.99 7.86
N LEU A 430 26.44 -0.19 7.98
CA LEU A 430 26.12 -1.34 7.12
C LEU A 430 24.86 -2.09 7.59
N ASP A 431 24.27 -1.70 8.73
CA ASP A 431 22.99 -2.25 9.19
C ASP A 431 21.87 -1.91 8.21
N GLY A 432 21.05 -2.93 7.93
CA GLY A 432 19.84 -2.78 7.15
C GLY A 432 19.63 -3.89 6.12
N ALA A 433 18.53 -3.76 5.39
CA ALA A 433 18.24 -4.62 4.26
C ALA A 433 18.99 -4.14 3.01
N TYR A 434 19.46 -5.09 2.22
CA TYR A 434 20.09 -4.88 0.93
C TYR A 434 19.30 -5.66 -0.11
N SER A 435 19.23 -5.10 -1.30
CA SER A 435 18.62 -5.72 -2.46
C SER A 435 19.67 -5.91 -3.53
N ILE A 436 19.64 -7.06 -4.19
CA ILE A 436 20.56 -7.43 -5.26
C ILE A 436 19.73 -7.69 -6.51
N GLY A 437 20.14 -7.12 -7.64
CA GLY A 437 19.58 -7.37 -8.96
C GLY A 437 20.61 -8.07 -9.83
N VAL A 438 20.29 -9.28 -10.27
CA VAL A 438 21.05 -10.02 -11.27
C VAL A 438 20.40 -9.80 -12.62
N PHE A 439 21.11 -9.18 -13.54
CA PHE A 439 20.62 -8.85 -14.89
C PHE A 439 21.23 -9.79 -15.93
N GLY A 440 20.41 -10.34 -16.83
CA GLY A 440 20.91 -11.10 -17.98
C GLY A 440 21.34 -10.15 -19.10
N PHE A 441 22.65 -9.95 -19.28
CA PHE A 441 23.17 -9.04 -20.31
C PHE A 441 23.15 -9.65 -21.70
N LYS A 442 23.52 -10.93 -21.83
CA LYS A 442 23.55 -11.63 -23.12
C LYS A 442 23.29 -13.12 -22.96
N GLY A 443 22.30 -13.64 -23.69
CA GLY A 443 21.91 -15.05 -23.62
C GLY A 443 21.25 -15.45 -22.30
N THR A 444 20.88 -16.72 -22.20
CA THR A 444 20.30 -17.30 -20.98
C THR A 444 21.41 -17.91 -20.13
N THR A 445 21.66 -17.32 -18.96
CA THR A 445 22.73 -17.73 -18.06
C THR A 445 22.20 -18.38 -16.81
N LYS A 446 22.72 -19.57 -16.50
CA LYS A 446 22.66 -20.12 -15.15
C LYS A 446 23.72 -19.43 -14.31
N TYR A 447 23.40 -19.04 -13.10
CA TYR A 447 24.37 -18.42 -12.19
C TYR A 447 24.20 -18.97 -10.77
N GLN A 448 25.25 -18.79 -9.98
CA GLN A 448 25.26 -19.06 -8.54
C GLN A 448 25.69 -17.79 -7.80
N ILE A 449 24.85 -17.32 -6.89
CA ILE A 449 25.10 -16.14 -6.06
C ILE A 449 25.34 -16.57 -4.61
N SER A 450 26.33 -15.98 -3.96
CA SER A 450 26.58 -16.16 -2.53
C SER A 450 27.05 -14.87 -1.89
N ILE A 451 26.75 -14.72 -0.60
CA ILE A 451 27.15 -13.58 0.21
C ILE A 451 28.05 -14.12 1.33
N ALA A 452 29.25 -13.59 1.45
CA ALA A 452 30.19 -13.91 2.51
C ALA A 452 30.57 -12.65 3.30
N VAL A 453 30.85 -12.81 4.59
CA VAL A 453 31.44 -11.75 5.42
C VAL A 453 32.86 -12.16 5.72
N HIS A 454 33.83 -11.38 5.24
CA HIS A 454 35.24 -11.63 5.48
C HIS A 454 35.75 -10.65 6.54
N GLY A 455 35.95 -11.17 7.76
CA GLY A 455 36.72 -10.48 8.80
C GLY A 455 38.21 -10.51 8.45
N ASN A 456 38.94 -9.44 8.74
CA ASN A 456 40.38 -9.38 8.51
C ASN A 456 41.14 -10.21 9.56
N SER A 457 40.87 -11.52 9.60
CA SER A 457 41.67 -12.48 10.36
C SER A 457 42.73 -13.06 9.44
N GLY A 458 43.96 -12.63 9.66
CA GLY A 458 45.11 -13.14 8.92
C GLY A 458 45.23 -14.65 9.10
N HIS A 459 45.05 -15.40 8.02
CA HIS A 459 45.73 -16.66 7.82
C HIS A 459 45.98 -16.93 6.33
N TYR A 460 47.28 -16.88 6.01
CA TYR A 460 47.94 -17.55 4.89
C TYR A 460 47.25 -18.86 4.47
N ILE A 461 46.84 -18.98 3.18
CA ILE A 461 47.37 -19.94 2.17
C ILE A 461 46.46 -20.04 0.92
N ASN A 462 47.08 -19.86 -0.26
CA ASN A 462 46.71 -20.19 -1.66
C ASN A 462 45.41 -19.57 -2.22
N GLU A 463 45.45 -18.66 -3.20
CA GLU A 463 46.06 -18.77 -4.53
C GLU A 463 46.66 -17.44 -5.04
N GLN A 464 47.49 -17.54 -6.08
CA GLN A 464 48.43 -16.51 -6.54
C GLN A 464 47.84 -15.12 -6.84
N PRO A 465 48.51 -14.10 -6.29
CA PRO A 465 49.05 -13.01 -7.08
C PRO A 465 50.57 -12.97 -6.90
N SER A 466 51.30 -12.99 -8.01
CA SER A 466 52.75 -12.81 -8.03
C SER A 466 53.09 -11.33 -7.81
N SER A 467 52.97 -10.90 -6.56
CA SER A 467 53.41 -9.62 -6.01
C SER A 467 54.13 -9.89 -4.69
N SER A 468 55.37 -10.36 -4.80
CA SER A 468 56.27 -10.52 -3.66
C SER A 468 56.75 -9.14 -3.18
N SER A 469 56.07 -8.57 -2.18
CA SER A 469 56.71 -7.64 -1.25
C SER A 469 57.56 -8.47 -0.29
N SER A 470 58.75 -8.87 -0.75
CA SER A 470 59.75 -9.47 0.11
C SER A 470 60.25 -8.42 1.09
N ALA A 471 60.26 -8.78 2.38
CA ALA A 471 61.22 -8.25 3.33
C ALA A 471 62.56 -8.04 2.61
N MET A 472 63.20 -6.88 2.81
CA MET A 472 64.41 -6.51 2.11
C MET A 472 65.52 -7.54 2.34
N GLU A 473 65.57 -8.57 1.50
CA GLU A 473 66.74 -9.41 1.31
C GLU A 473 67.79 -8.52 0.66
N ALA A 474 68.85 -8.22 1.40
CA ALA A 474 70.01 -7.52 0.90
C ALA A 474 70.56 -8.28 -0.33
N GLY A 475 70.35 -7.73 -1.53
CA GLY A 475 70.81 -8.30 -2.80
C GLY A 475 69.74 -8.58 -3.86
N SER A 476 68.60 -7.88 -3.89
CA SER A 476 67.65 -7.89 -5.01
C SER A 476 67.79 -6.63 -5.89
N VAL A 477 67.65 -6.79 -7.21
CA VAL A 477 67.72 -5.75 -8.24
C VAL A 477 66.39 -5.73 -9.00
N GLU A 478 65.90 -4.53 -9.32
CA GLU A 478 64.68 -4.35 -10.10
C GLU A 478 64.94 -4.67 -11.58
N CYS A 479 64.13 -5.55 -12.16
CA CYS A 479 64.16 -5.84 -13.59
C CYS A 479 63.67 -4.63 -14.40
N GLN A 480 64.46 -4.20 -15.40
CA GLN A 480 64.12 -3.02 -16.22
C GLN A 480 62.84 -3.20 -17.06
N ASN A 481 62.45 -4.46 -17.35
CA ASN A 481 61.28 -4.77 -18.16
C ASN A 481 60.02 -4.97 -17.29
N CYS A 482 60.01 -5.93 -16.36
CA CYS A 482 58.81 -6.22 -15.57
C CYS A 482 58.71 -5.46 -14.24
N ARG A 483 59.75 -4.71 -13.84
CA ARG A 483 59.82 -3.96 -12.57
C ARG A 483 59.62 -4.79 -11.30
N ARG A 484 59.80 -6.11 -11.40
CA ARG A 484 59.86 -6.99 -10.24
C ARG A 484 61.27 -6.99 -9.67
N TYR A 485 61.36 -7.05 -8.34
CA TYR A 485 62.62 -7.22 -7.63
C TYR A 485 63.05 -8.68 -7.67
N ILE A 486 64.27 -8.93 -8.13
CA ILE A 486 64.79 -10.27 -8.37
C ILE A 486 66.20 -10.35 -7.79
N PRO A 487 66.58 -11.47 -7.14
CA PRO A 487 67.94 -11.62 -6.61
C PRO A 487 69.02 -11.33 -7.68
N SER A 488 70.06 -10.56 -7.31
CA SER A 488 71.16 -10.16 -8.23
C SER A 488 71.82 -11.33 -8.93
N ARG A 489 71.80 -12.52 -8.33
CA ARG A 489 72.35 -13.76 -8.89
C ARG A 489 71.57 -14.32 -10.09
N THR A 490 70.27 -14.01 -10.21
CA THR A 490 69.40 -14.55 -11.26
C THR A 490 68.82 -13.48 -12.19
N ILE A 491 69.15 -12.20 -11.97
CA ILE A 491 68.60 -11.08 -12.76
C ILE A 491 68.89 -11.20 -14.25
N ALA A 492 70.11 -11.57 -14.66
CA ALA A 492 70.48 -11.68 -16.07
C ALA A 492 69.67 -12.75 -16.82
N LEU A 493 69.42 -13.90 -16.18
CA LEU A 493 68.58 -14.96 -16.76
C LEU A 493 67.12 -14.52 -16.83
N HIS A 494 66.63 -13.85 -15.78
CA HIS A 494 65.27 -13.33 -15.78
C HIS A 494 65.07 -12.24 -16.83
N GLU A 495 65.96 -11.27 -16.97
CA GLU A 495 65.83 -10.17 -17.95
C GLU A 495 65.80 -10.71 -19.39
N ALA A 496 66.65 -11.69 -19.70
CA ALA A 496 66.65 -12.35 -20.99
C ALA A 496 65.33 -13.11 -21.28
N TYR A 497 64.77 -13.79 -20.28
CA TYR A 497 63.48 -14.48 -20.42
C TYR A 497 62.31 -13.47 -20.49
N CYS A 498 62.32 -12.48 -19.61
CA CYS A 498 61.27 -11.47 -19.47
C CYS A 498 61.18 -10.60 -20.72
N SER A 499 62.29 -10.13 -21.29
CA SER A 499 62.30 -9.33 -22.53
C SER A 499 61.76 -10.08 -23.75
N ARG A 500 61.90 -11.41 -23.76
CA ARG A 500 61.40 -12.26 -24.84
C ARG A 500 59.91 -12.56 -24.70
N HIS A 501 59.44 -12.88 -23.50
CA HIS A 501 58.07 -13.35 -23.29
C HIS A 501 57.10 -12.27 -22.83
N ASN A 502 57.59 -11.18 -22.24
CA ASN A 502 56.74 -10.14 -21.67
C ASN A 502 56.97 -8.78 -22.35
N VAL A 503 55.89 -8.03 -22.48
CA VAL A 503 55.86 -6.68 -23.01
C VAL A 503 55.14 -5.77 -22.02
N VAL A 504 55.65 -4.57 -21.83
CA VAL A 504 54.99 -3.54 -21.02
C VAL A 504 54.03 -2.77 -21.91
N CYS A 505 52.81 -2.58 -21.46
CA CYS A 505 51.85 -1.72 -22.15
C CYS A 505 52.38 -0.28 -22.25
N GLU A 506 52.43 0.26 -23.47
CA GLU A 506 52.93 1.60 -23.77
C GLU A 506 51.89 2.72 -23.53
N HIS A 507 50.65 2.36 -23.20
CA HIS A 507 49.61 3.35 -22.92
C HIS A 507 49.93 4.17 -21.66
N ALA A 508 49.73 5.49 -21.76
CA ALA A 508 50.00 6.41 -20.67
C ALA A 508 49.22 6.03 -19.41
N GLY A 509 49.95 5.65 -18.35
CA GLY A 509 49.35 5.29 -17.06
C GLY A 509 49.01 3.81 -16.86
N CYS A 510 49.05 2.95 -17.89
CA CYS A 510 48.76 1.52 -17.73
C CYS A 510 49.94 0.73 -17.17
N LYS A 511 51.10 0.76 -17.85
CA LYS A 511 52.37 0.10 -17.44
C LYS A 511 52.25 -1.38 -16.99
N VAL A 512 51.15 -2.06 -17.35
CA VAL A 512 50.95 -3.49 -17.06
C VAL A 512 51.92 -4.32 -17.89
N VAL A 513 52.50 -5.34 -17.26
CA VAL A 513 53.41 -6.29 -17.90
C VAL A 513 52.58 -7.49 -18.34
N LEU A 514 52.50 -7.71 -19.65
CA LEU A 514 51.69 -8.76 -20.26
C LEU A 514 52.59 -9.75 -20.98
N ARG A 515 52.15 -11.00 -21.11
CA ARG A 515 52.80 -11.92 -22.04
C ARG A 515 52.55 -11.46 -23.47
N ARG A 516 53.51 -11.64 -24.37
CA ARG A 516 53.38 -11.21 -25.77
C ARG A 516 52.14 -11.79 -26.47
N GLU A 517 51.76 -13.02 -26.13
CA GLU A 517 50.58 -13.70 -26.66
C GLU A 517 49.27 -13.05 -26.18
N GLU A 518 49.24 -12.59 -24.93
CA GLU A 518 48.08 -11.96 -24.29
C GLU A 518 48.01 -10.45 -24.56
N ALA A 519 49.13 -9.82 -24.94
CA ALA A 519 49.21 -8.39 -25.22
C ALA A 519 48.30 -7.96 -26.37
N ALA A 520 48.02 -8.85 -27.33
CA ALA A 520 47.06 -8.58 -28.41
C ALA A 520 45.62 -8.44 -27.90
N ASN A 521 45.29 -9.10 -26.78
CA ASN A 521 43.97 -9.02 -26.16
C ASN A 521 43.84 -7.82 -25.21
N HIS A 522 44.93 -7.12 -24.89
CA HIS A 522 44.91 -5.97 -23.99
C HIS A 522 44.68 -4.66 -24.75
N VAL A 523 43.51 -4.06 -24.57
CA VAL A 523 43.09 -2.84 -25.27
C VAL A 523 42.63 -1.76 -24.32
N HIS A 524 42.72 -0.50 -24.76
CA HIS A 524 42.31 0.65 -23.96
C HIS A 524 41.10 1.32 -24.59
N CYS A 525 40.18 1.77 -23.76
CA CYS A 525 39.04 2.55 -24.23
C CYS A 525 39.50 3.94 -24.69
N LYS A 526 39.05 4.38 -25.86
CA LYS A 526 39.40 5.70 -26.42
C LYS A 526 38.78 6.87 -25.67
N LYS A 527 37.68 6.64 -24.93
CA LYS A 527 36.96 7.68 -24.17
C LYS A 527 37.48 7.83 -22.75
N CYS A 528 37.65 6.73 -22.00
CA CYS A 528 38.04 6.77 -20.59
C CYS A 528 39.48 6.34 -20.30
N GLY A 529 40.23 5.80 -21.28
CA GLY A 529 41.63 5.38 -21.12
C GLY A 529 41.85 4.12 -20.27
N ARG A 530 40.78 3.50 -19.75
CA ARG A 530 40.88 2.27 -18.95
C ARG A 530 41.24 1.07 -19.84
N ALA A 531 41.99 0.13 -19.27
CA ALA A 531 42.46 -1.06 -19.96
C ALA A 531 41.54 -2.26 -19.71
N PHE A 532 41.26 -3.04 -20.75
CA PHE A 532 40.34 -4.17 -20.76
C PHE A 532 40.83 -5.27 -21.70
N GLN A 533 40.25 -6.46 -21.58
CA GLN A 533 40.41 -7.47 -22.62
C GLN A 533 39.55 -7.13 -23.86
N GLN A 534 39.98 -7.57 -25.04
CA GLN A 534 39.32 -7.29 -26.32
C GLN A 534 37.84 -7.74 -26.31
N GLN A 535 37.53 -8.85 -25.64
CA GLN A 535 36.17 -9.39 -25.52
C GLN A 535 35.28 -8.52 -24.62
N GLU A 536 35.85 -7.85 -23.62
CA GLU A 536 35.13 -7.00 -22.66
C GLU A 536 34.87 -5.60 -23.21
N MET A 537 35.65 -5.17 -24.22
CA MET A 537 35.57 -3.82 -24.79
C MET A 537 34.18 -3.52 -25.39
N GLU A 538 33.54 -4.50 -26.03
CA GLU A 538 32.20 -4.31 -26.60
C GLU A 538 31.18 -4.02 -25.48
N LYS A 539 31.23 -4.81 -24.40
CA LYS A 539 30.40 -4.59 -23.22
C LYS A 539 30.71 -3.25 -22.55
N HIS A 540 31.99 -2.90 -22.40
CA HIS A 540 32.39 -1.62 -21.82
C HIS A 540 31.81 -0.43 -22.59
N MET A 541 31.93 -0.44 -23.92
CA MET A 541 31.38 0.63 -24.77
C MET A 541 29.86 0.72 -24.66
N LYS A 542 29.17 -0.43 -24.66
CA LYS A 542 27.70 -0.49 -24.55
C LYS A 542 27.20 -0.04 -23.17
N VAL A 543 27.84 -0.48 -22.09
CA VAL A 543 27.38 -0.20 -20.73
C VAL A 543 27.74 1.21 -20.27
N PHE A 544 28.95 1.68 -20.55
CA PHE A 544 29.46 2.94 -19.98
C PHE A 544 29.33 4.15 -20.90
N HIS A 545 29.40 3.94 -22.21
CA HIS A 545 29.52 5.03 -23.19
C HIS A 545 28.35 5.14 -24.18
N GLU A 546 27.37 4.23 -24.11
CA GLU A 546 26.11 4.36 -24.83
C GLU A 546 25.25 5.43 -24.14
N PRO A 547 24.74 6.44 -24.88
CA PRO A 547 23.89 7.47 -24.29
C PRO A 547 22.58 6.90 -23.76
N LEU A 548 22.31 7.12 -22.48
CA LEU A 548 21.10 6.67 -21.80
C LEU A 548 20.10 7.83 -21.72
N HIS A 549 18.82 7.52 -21.85
CA HIS A 549 17.73 8.49 -21.75
C HIS A 549 17.09 8.40 -20.37
N CYS A 550 17.03 9.52 -19.66
CA CYS A 550 16.26 9.61 -18.42
C CYS A 550 14.81 10.00 -18.73
N ALA A 551 13.85 9.50 -17.94
CA ALA A 551 12.43 9.89 -18.04
C ALA A 551 12.19 11.39 -17.84
N CYS A 552 13.13 12.11 -17.22
CA CYS A 552 13.08 13.57 -17.10
C CYS A 552 13.42 14.32 -18.42
N GLY A 553 13.89 13.60 -19.45
CA GLY A 553 14.24 14.13 -20.78
C GLY A 553 15.73 14.37 -21.02
N VAL A 554 16.61 14.13 -20.02
CA VAL A 554 18.06 14.33 -20.17
C VAL A 554 18.72 13.07 -20.76
N ILE A 555 19.72 13.26 -21.62
CA ILE A 555 20.53 12.19 -22.23
C ILE A 555 21.96 12.30 -21.72
N LEU A 556 22.48 11.27 -21.06
CA LEU A 556 23.83 11.25 -20.46
C LEU A 556 24.49 9.87 -20.63
N GLU A 557 25.82 9.83 -20.54
CA GLU A 557 26.56 8.57 -20.37
C GLU A 557 26.36 7.99 -18.95
N LYS A 558 26.75 6.73 -18.72
CA LYS A 558 26.37 6.02 -17.49
C LYS A 558 26.85 6.69 -16.19
N GLU A 559 28.11 7.12 -16.11
CA GLU A 559 28.65 7.72 -14.88
C GLU A 559 27.90 9.02 -14.52
N GLU A 560 27.65 9.86 -15.52
CA GLU A 560 26.88 11.10 -15.37
C GLU A 560 25.40 10.83 -15.09
N MET A 561 24.81 9.78 -15.67
CA MET A 561 23.43 9.37 -15.44
C MET A 561 23.19 8.92 -14.00
N VAL A 562 24.11 8.12 -13.42
CA VAL A 562 24.03 7.71 -12.02
C VAL A 562 24.13 8.93 -11.09
N GLN A 563 25.04 9.87 -11.39
CA GLN A 563 25.14 11.12 -10.63
C GLN A 563 23.87 11.98 -10.78
N HIS A 564 23.30 12.05 -11.99
CA HIS A 564 22.06 12.78 -12.24
C HIS A 564 20.89 12.20 -11.43
N GLN A 565 20.66 10.89 -11.51
CA GLN A 565 19.56 10.22 -10.84
C GLN A 565 19.67 10.22 -9.32
N SER A 566 20.89 10.14 -8.77
CA SER A 566 21.09 10.20 -7.32
C SER A 566 20.88 11.60 -6.74
N SER A 567 21.24 12.67 -7.47
CA SER A 567 21.36 14.02 -6.90
C SER A 567 20.45 15.09 -7.50
N SER A 568 20.26 15.11 -8.82
CA SER A 568 19.68 16.27 -9.53
C SER A 568 18.40 15.98 -10.31
N CYS A 569 18.06 14.71 -10.54
CA CYS A 569 16.85 14.33 -11.24
C CYS A 569 15.61 14.68 -10.40
N SER A 570 14.62 15.34 -11.02
CA SER A 570 13.34 15.66 -10.37
C SER A 570 12.48 14.43 -10.11
N LEU A 571 12.65 13.39 -10.92
CA LEU A 571 11.92 12.13 -10.79
C LEU A 571 12.62 11.13 -9.87
N ARG A 572 13.76 11.50 -9.25
CA ARG A 572 14.45 10.60 -8.31
C ARG A 572 13.56 10.30 -7.12
N LEU A 573 13.57 9.05 -6.66
CA LEU A 573 12.83 8.65 -5.47
C LEU A 573 13.62 9.00 -4.20
N VAL A 574 12.96 9.67 -3.27
CA VAL A 574 13.50 10.05 -1.96
C VAL A 574 12.56 9.59 -0.86
N VAL A 575 13.12 9.15 0.26
CA VAL A 575 12.34 8.90 1.47
C VAL A 575 12.05 10.23 2.11
N CYS A 576 10.77 10.58 2.22
CA CYS A 576 10.34 11.78 2.89
C CYS A 576 10.63 11.69 4.39
N ARG A 577 11.35 12.67 4.94
CA ARG A 577 11.67 12.74 6.37
C ARG A 577 10.47 12.81 7.31
N PHE A 578 9.31 13.23 6.81
CA PHE A 578 8.12 13.49 7.63
C PHE A 578 7.07 12.37 7.58
N CYS A 579 6.83 11.76 6.41
CA CYS A 579 5.92 10.62 6.31
C CYS A 579 6.65 9.27 6.23
N GLY A 580 7.95 9.24 5.90
CA GLY A 580 8.70 7.99 5.76
C GLY A 580 8.37 7.18 4.51
N ASP A 581 7.59 7.74 3.58
CA ASP A 581 7.25 7.14 2.29
C ASP A 581 8.27 7.50 1.20
N MET A 582 8.38 6.67 0.16
CA MET A 582 9.19 6.91 -1.03
C MET A 582 8.42 7.69 -2.08
N VAL A 583 8.86 8.91 -2.34
CA VAL A 583 8.19 9.86 -3.23
C VAL A 583 9.17 10.42 -4.25
N GLN A 584 8.66 10.91 -5.37
CA GLN A 584 9.49 11.68 -6.29
C GLN A 584 9.96 12.97 -5.61
N ALA A 585 11.23 13.31 -5.79
CA ALA A 585 11.82 14.52 -5.19
C ALA A 585 11.12 15.81 -5.68
N GLY A 586 10.56 15.77 -6.88
CA GLY A 586 10.01 16.95 -7.54
C GLY A 586 11.14 17.88 -7.96
N SER A 587 10.77 19.10 -8.34
CA SER A 587 11.75 20.08 -8.83
C SER A 587 12.58 20.67 -7.69
N SER A 588 11.96 21.56 -6.92
CA SER A 588 12.52 22.16 -5.71
C SER A 588 11.38 22.69 -4.86
N ALA A 589 11.55 22.77 -3.54
CA ALA A 589 10.55 23.36 -2.66
C ALA A 589 10.18 24.79 -3.12
N SER A 590 8.88 25.11 -3.15
CA SER A 590 8.38 26.43 -3.53
C SER A 590 8.98 27.53 -2.62
N ASP A 591 9.03 27.24 -1.32
CA ASP A 591 9.53 28.15 -0.30
C ASP A 591 11.06 28.25 -0.30
N ALA A 592 11.59 29.47 -0.34
CA ALA A 592 13.04 29.71 -0.33
C ALA A 592 13.73 29.20 0.95
N ARG A 593 13.04 29.26 2.10
CA ARG A 593 13.53 28.72 3.38
C ARG A 593 13.66 27.20 3.35
N ASP A 594 12.70 26.53 2.72
CA ASP A 594 12.68 25.07 2.62
C ASP A 594 13.77 24.56 1.66
N ARG A 595 14.03 25.30 0.57
CA ARG A 595 15.18 25.07 -0.32
C ARG A 595 16.52 25.16 0.39
N LEU A 596 16.71 26.16 1.26
CA LEU A 596 17.94 26.30 2.06
C LEU A 596 18.14 25.17 3.07
N ARG A 597 17.06 24.49 3.47
CA ARG A 597 17.13 23.29 4.32
C ARG A 597 17.32 22.00 3.53
N GLY A 598 17.38 22.08 2.20
CA GLY A 598 17.50 20.92 1.32
C GLY A 598 16.26 20.04 1.28
N LEU A 599 15.08 20.60 1.61
CA LEU A 599 13.82 19.84 1.52
C LEU A 599 13.40 19.66 0.07
N SER A 600 12.95 18.45 -0.26
CA SER A 600 12.30 18.18 -1.54
C SER A 600 10.93 18.86 -1.64
N GLU A 601 10.34 18.90 -2.84
CA GLU A 601 9.01 19.50 -3.05
C GLU A 601 7.96 18.82 -2.17
N HIS A 602 7.94 17.49 -2.16
CA HIS A 602 7.06 16.73 -1.30
C HIS A 602 7.36 16.96 0.19
N GLU A 603 8.62 16.99 0.61
CA GLU A 603 8.98 17.21 2.01
C GLU A 603 8.53 18.58 2.52
N SER A 604 8.58 19.61 1.68
CA SER A 604 8.06 20.94 2.02
C SER A 604 6.55 20.90 2.29
N GLN A 605 5.78 20.25 1.41
CA GLN A 605 4.34 20.12 1.57
C GLN A 605 3.97 19.21 2.76
N CYS A 606 4.62 18.05 2.88
CA CYS A 606 4.39 17.08 3.94
C CYS A 606 4.81 17.64 5.31
N GLY A 607 5.92 18.37 5.37
CA GLY A 607 6.45 19.01 6.58
C GLY A 607 5.63 20.22 7.05
N SER A 608 4.81 20.81 6.19
CA SER A 608 3.89 21.90 6.56
C SER A 608 2.67 21.41 7.35
N ARG A 609 2.48 20.10 7.48
CA ARG A 609 1.45 19.51 8.33
C ARG A 609 1.76 19.75 9.79
N THR A 610 0.73 19.98 10.60
CA THR A 610 0.88 20.20 12.04
C THR A 610 0.64 18.94 12.84
N ALA A 611 1.48 18.70 13.84
CA ALA A 611 1.28 17.68 14.87
C ALA A 611 1.29 18.34 16.26
N PRO A 612 0.56 17.79 17.25
CA PRO A 612 0.65 18.26 18.62
C PRO A 612 2.04 17.96 19.20
N CYS A 613 2.67 18.94 19.84
CA CYS A 613 3.93 18.75 20.54
C CYS A 613 3.72 17.92 21.83
N ASP A 614 4.50 16.86 22.03
CA ASP A 614 4.39 15.98 23.21
C ASP A 614 4.56 16.73 24.54
N SER A 615 5.35 17.80 24.55
CA SER A 615 5.72 18.53 25.76
C SER A 615 4.76 19.68 26.11
N CYS A 616 4.12 20.33 25.13
CA CYS A 616 3.20 21.46 25.39
C CYS A 616 1.80 21.33 24.77
N GLY A 617 1.54 20.28 23.99
CA GLY A 617 0.27 20.05 23.30
C GLY A 617 -0.06 21.07 22.19
N ARG A 618 0.83 22.01 21.86
CA ARG A 618 0.59 22.98 20.77
C ARG A 618 0.73 22.29 19.43
N ALA A 619 -0.18 22.60 18.50
CA ALA A 619 -0.06 22.17 17.11
C ALA A 619 1.07 22.96 16.43
N VAL A 620 2.10 22.26 15.98
CA VAL A 620 3.30 22.83 15.36
C VAL A 620 3.57 22.09 14.05
N MET A 621 4.00 22.80 13.02
CA MET A 621 4.37 22.18 11.74
C MET A 621 5.53 21.20 11.94
N LEU A 622 5.47 20.03 11.31
CA LEU A 622 6.50 18.99 11.43
C LEU A 622 7.89 19.53 11.05
N LYS A 623 7.97 20.37 10.01
CA LYS A 623 9.21 21.03 9.56
C LYS A 623 9.76 22.09 10.52
N GLU A 624 9.00 22.50 11.54
CA GLU A 624 9.40 23.47 12.55
C GLU A 624 9.41 22.88 13.97
N MET A 625 9.14 21.57 14.11
CA MET A 625 9.08 20.91 15.41
C MET A 625 10.44 20.92 16.13
N ASP A 626 11.52 20.83 15.36
CA ASP A 626 12.91 20.97 15.82
C ASP A 626 13.15 22.36 16.43
N ILE A 627 12.78 23.43 15.71
CA ILE A 627 12.91 24.80 16.20
C ILE A 627 11.98 25.01 17.40
N HIS A 628 10.76 24.49 17.36
CA HIS A 628 9.84 24.61 18.48
C HIS A 628 10.38 23.96 19.75
N ARG A 629 10.95 22.76 19.64
CA ARG A 629 11.64 22.09 20.75
C ARG A 629 12.81 22.95 21.25
N ILE A 630 13.63 23.51 20.37
CA ILE A 630 14.76 24.37 20.73
C ILE A 630 14.34 25.76 21.25
N ALA A 631 13.19 26.30 20.87
CA ALA A 631 12.80 27.66 21.25
C ALA A 631 11.89 27.68 22.49
N VAL A 632 11.09 26.64 22.68
CA VAL A 632 10.05 26.56 23.73
C VAL A 632 10.42 25.57 24.83
N HIS A 633 11.18 24.52 24.50
CA HIS A 633 11.50 23.42 25.40
C HIS A 633 12.98 23.27 25.72
N SER A 634 13.84 24.15 25.20
CA SER A 634 15.23 24.22 25.62
C SER A 634 15.33 24.75 27.06
N GLN A 635 15.32 23.81 28.01
CA GLN A 635 15.98 24.00 29.29
C GLN A 635 17.35 23.33 29.18
N ASN A 636 18.40 24.05 29.60
CA ASN A 636 19.81 23.63 29.64
C ASN A 636 20.04 22.14 29.89
#